data_AF-A0A955BK84-F1
#
_entry.id   AF-A0A955BK84-F1
#
_cell.length_a   1.000
_cell.length_b   1.000
_cell.length_c   1.000
_cell.angle_alpha   90.00
_cell.angle_beta   90.00
_cell.angle_gamma   90.00
#
_symmetry.space_group_name_H-M   'P 1'
#
loop_
_entity.id
_entity.type
_entity.pdbx_description
1 polymer ?
#
loop_
_entity_poly.entity_id
_entity_poly.type
_entity_poly.pdbx_seq_one_letter_code
_entity_poly.pdbx_strand_id
1 'polypeptide(L)'
;MNTSTRLLAATACILLASTARAADSEFQVRIQVDFQQDVGQNFGSLFEAHDAQGEIVAGAGYVGSYNTQSRSDRRNLHFFVRSKAASDFNLHPLPRPTTDAGTYLFDFDNRVYSQGRGGEDNHLRAWDTKAGRWVQDRGTTPFSVSVGHGVLTSDSQGAYYNGQPILLLSPDQGTLAERYYANGRLVFRRHDAAADPPINELVACPWTTETGDPVSLEVGHRIAMRTAREFVYAFGQINGQVVAATNTGGVYSYDGQTWKTVLEPDINVSFQIYAMINYRDRLLMGQYPTGELFAYDGETFEHIPGWPPVMPGVSRKAREAQTLTIYGGDLFCGVWPWGEIWKYRSENDGWQFAARAFTHPEPTDATIHPYENETKQLGEVLNRWGQRITSLVPLGDSLFVSTSSKGGNRYEPKFDFMSREQANEYGAVYRVHRPGALVVPTRWKDGPTDFEFRIEGGKMTVLQDGQVLGTTDAPAELATSLADAKLTWGQGIYGPLRGKIIAKTDREPSTASGRKEVFAGAYIDMHHCFDRQGDQKAARQSIEAHLRRFQSLGLNTIIPKCTTSSGRANYPSQFIAEHTYADWDPLAHFIGQARQLDLAVWPTVCMMVCGHDQPSGILKSHPEWAMRSPTGEPIGYISPGHPAARKWLVAMLEEIVGKYQPDGLILDYLRYHNRPIQLDAYSAALFEKELELVGQLDENQRAEKLQNFREQLLTELMAEIHTALRKVKPDLKLAIYSWGPHVIENHRVAQDWQTWVDRGYLDMINISGYLYPEQNGEDYLTQLEEKLRLSKSIVAGAGRSIPVTFALGVRTSHGEVQSAAQIGKILQAARRADVDGVAFFTWSYLQPWVEGVEKSGSLMRFIAGE
;
A
#
# COMPACT_ATOMS: atom_id res chain seq x y z
N MET A 1 -16.00 57.70 -19.25
CA MET A 1 -15.72 56.72 -20.34
C MET A 1 -14.23 56.40 -20.28
N ASN A 2 -13.72 55.20 -19.97
CA ASN A 2 -14.37 53.92 -19.72
C ASN A 2 -13.43 53.08 -18.82
N THR A 3 -13.69 53.05 -17.52
CA THR A 3 -13.13 52.10 -16.54
C THR A 3 -13.75 50.70 -16.70
N SER A 4 -14.89 50.59 -17.39
CA SER A 4 -15.60 49.33 -17.62
C SER A 4 -14.92 48.41 -18.65
N THR A 5 -14.06 48.93 -19.55
CA THR A 5 -13.43 48.11 -20.61
C THR A 5 -12.18 47.36 -20.13
N ARG A 6 -11.51 47.84 -19.07
CA ARG A 6 -10.36 47.13 -18.46
C ARG A 6 -10.77 46.03 -17.49
N LEU A 7 -11.94 46.14 -16.86
CA LEU A 7 -12.46 45.10 -15.96
C LEU A 7 -12.95 43.88 -16.76
N LEU A 8 -13.62 44.09 -17.91
CA LEU A 8 -14.08 43.00 -18.79
C LEU A 8 -12.93 42.20 -19.43
N ALA A 9 -11.80 42.84 -19.74
CA ALA A 9 -10.61 42.16 -20.27
C ALA A 9 -9.87 41.35 -19.20
N ALA A 10 -9.79 41.84 -17.95
CA ALA A 10 -9.18 41.12 -16.84
C ALA A 10 -10.02 39.91 -16.42
N THR A 11 -11.35 40.03 -16.37
CA THR A 11 -12.25 38.91 -16.04
C THR A 11 -12.31 37.87 -17.16
N ALA A 12 -12.23 38.28 -18.44
CA ALA A 12 -12.16 37.36 -19.58
C ALA A 12 -10.81 36.60 -19.63
N CYS A 13 -9.68 37.23 -19.31
CA CYS A 13 -8.39 36.55 -19.20
C CYS A 13 -8.31 35.59 -17.99
N ILE A 14 -8.99 35.91 -16.88
CA ILE A 14 -9.06 35.02 -15.70
C ILE A 14 -10.00 33.83 -15.95
N LEU A 15 -11.09 34.02 -16.72
CA LEU A 15 -11.99 32.93 -17.15
C LEU A 15 -11.40 32.06 -18.27
N LEU A 16 -10.59 32.63 -19.17
CA LEU A 16 -9.84 31.86 -20.18
C LEU A 16 -8.65 31.12 -19.56
N ALA A 17 -7.99 31.69 -18.55
CA ALA A 17 -6.93 31.00 -17.82
C ALA A 17 -7.45 29.88 -16.89
N SER A 18 -8.65 30.01 -16.33
CA SER A 18 -9.27 28.95 -15.51
C SER A 18 -9.87 27.81 -16.36
N THR A 19 -10.38 28.11 -17.55
CA THR A 19 -10.88 27.10 -18.50
C THR A 19 -9.74 26.39 -19.24
N ALA A 20 -8.63 27.05 -19.52
CA ALA A 20 -7.43 26.40 -20.06
C ALA A 20 -6.76 25.47 -19.04
N ARG A 21 -6.79 25.81 -17.74
CA ARG A 21 -6.20 24.98 -16.67
C ARG A 21 -6.97 23.69 -16.37
N ALA A 22 -8.25 23.62 -16.76
CA ALA A 22 -9.10 22.44 -16.60
C ALA A 22 -8.94 21.42 -17.74
N ALA A 23 -8.34 21.81 -18.88
CA ALA A 23 -8.15 20.92 -20.03
C ALA A 23 -6.90 20.02 -19.91
N ASP A 24 -5.95 20.37 -19.03
CA ASP A 24 -4.64 19.73 -18.91
C ASP A 24 -4.42 19.02 -17.54
N SER A 25 -5.46 18.83 -16.72
CA SER A 25 -5.29 18.09 -15.46
C SER A 25 -5.19 16.59 -15.76
N GLU A 26 -3.99 16.05 -15.64
CA GLU A 26 -3.71 14.62 -15.80
C GLU A 26 -3.50 13.98 -14.42
N PHE A 27 -4.15 12.84 -14.20
CA PHE A 27 -3.86 11.96 -13.06
C PHE A 27 -3.26 10.67 -13.57
N GLN A 28 -2.11 10.29 -13.03
CA GLN A 28 -1.44 9.06 -13.41
C GLN A 28 -0.86 8.41 -12.17
N VAL A 29 -1.06 7.11 -12.00
CA VAL A 29 -0.48 6.35 -10.88
C VAL A 29 0.04 5.03 -11.43
N ARG A 30 1.25 4.65 -11.04
CA ARG A 30 1.84 3.36 -11.38
C ARG A 30 2.17 2.55 -10.14
N ILE A 31 1.92 1.26 -10.20
CA ILE A 31 2.25 0.31 -9.14
C ILE A 31 2.67 -1.01 -9.75
N GLN A 32 3.81 -1.52 -9.29
CA GLN A 32 4.27 -2.86 -9.60
C GLN A 32 4.03 -3.75 -8.38
N VAL A 33 3.26 -4.81 -8.55
CA VAL A 33 2.90 -5.75 -7.49
C VAL A 33 3.27 -7.17 -7.86
N ASP A 34 3.93 -7.87 -6.96
CA ASP A 34 4.10 -9.32 -7.02
C ASP A 34 3.02 -9.98 -6.16
N PHE A 35 2.02 -10.59 -6.82
CA PHE A 35 0.94 -11.33 -6.15
C PHE A 35 1.36 -12.73 -5.67
N GLN A 36 2.62 -13.13 -5.94
CA GLN A 36 3.13 -14.46 -5.69
C GLN A 36 2.29 -15.52 -6.43
N GLN A 37 2.09 -16.69 -5.83
CA GLN A 37 1.28 -17.75 -6.41
C GLN A 37 -0.21 -17.42 -6.36
N ASP A 38 -0.92 -17.81 -7.41
CA ASP A 38 -2.38 -17.78 -7.42
C ASP A 38 -2.98 -18.96 -6.67
N VAL A 39 -3.40 -18.71 -5.44
CA VAL A 39 -3.97 -19.71 -4.53
C VAL A 39 -5.46 -19.47 -4.29
N GLY A 40 -6.11 -18.65 -5.14
CA GLY A 40 -7.52 -18.29 -4.96
C GLY A 40 -7.78 -17.21 -3.90
N GLN A 41 -6.73 -16.51 -3.47
CA GLN A 41 -6.80 -15.37 -2.57
C GLN A 41 -7.63 -14.21 -3.15
N ASN A 42 -8.24 -13.42 -2.27
CA ASN A 42 -8.72 -12.09 -2.62
C ASN A 42 -7.54 -11.12 -2.55
N PHE A 43 -7.30 -10.36 -3.61
CA PHE A 43 -6.07 -9.56 -3.74
C PHE A 43 -6.09 -8.28 -2.90
N GLY A 44 -7.25 -7.70 -2.61
CA GLY A 44 -7.38 -6.50 -1.79
C GLY A 44 -7.08 -5.19 -2.53
N SER A 45 -6.73 -4.15 -1.77
CA SER A 45 -6.53 -2.79 -2.29
C SER A 45 -5.13 -2.59 -2.84
N LEU A 46 -5.01 -2.04 -4.05
CA LEU A 46 -3.73 -1.57 -4.59
C LEU A 46 -3.37 -0.21 -4.01
N PHE A 47 -4.32 0.72 -4.04
CA PHE A 47 -4.20 2.03 -3.39
C PHE A 47 -5.56 2.65 -3.07
N GLU A 48 -5.56 3.60 -2.16
CA GLU A 48 -6.69 4.47 -1.81
C GLU A 48 -6.19 5.92 -1.74
N ALA A 49 -6.88 6.84 -2.41
CA ALA A 49 -6.52 8.25 -2.44
C ALA A 49 -7.48 9.05 -1.56
N HIS A 50 -6.92 9.88 -0.69
CA HIS A 50 -7.67 10.73 0.23
C HIS A 50 -7.44 12.20 -0.07
N ASP A 51 -8.46 13.04 0.00
CA ASP A 51 -8.26 14.49 -0.07
C ASP A 51 -7.67 15.07 1.23
N ALA A 52 -7.45 16.38 1.26
CA ALA A 52 -6.91 17.08 2.42
C ALA A 52 -7.81 17.01 3.68
N GLN A 53 -9.08 16.62 3.53
CA GLN A 53 -10.02 16.41 4.63
C GLN A 53 -10.00 14.96 5.13
N GLY A 54 -9.29 14.07 4.44
CA GLY A 54 -9.25 12.64 4.74
C GLY A 54 -10.39 11.84 4.10
N GLU A 55 -11.17 12.44 3.19
CA GLU A 55 -12.23 11.74 2.48
C GLU A 55 -11.67 10.88 1.35
N ILE A 56 -12.19 9.66 1.15
CA ILE A 56 -11.77 8.86 -0.01
C ILE A 56 -12.29 9.51 -1.29
N VAL A 57 -11.38 9.84 -2.20
CA VAL A 57 -11.69 10.46 -3.50
C VAL A 57 -11.38 9.57 -4.69
N ALA A 58 -10.47 8.61 -4.55
CA ALA A 58 -10.22 7.58 -5.56
C ALA A 58 -9.63 6.32 -4.93
N GLY A 59 -9.52 5.25 -5.71
CA GLY A 59 -8.83 4.05 -5.27
C GLY A 59 -8.88 2.95 -6.32
N ALA A 60 -8.02 1.96 -6.15
CA ALA A 60 -8.05 0.75 -6.97
C ALA A 60 -7.84 -0.51 -6.14
N GLY A 61 -8.52 -1.59 -6.51
CA GLY A 61 -8.44 -2.87 -5.79
C GLY A 61 -9.42 -3.91 -6.33
N TYR A 62 -9.44 -5.08 -5.70
CA TYR A 62 -10.22 -6.23 -6.15
C TYR A 62 -11.34 -6.55 -5.16
N VAL A 63 -12.58 -6.63 -5.66
CA VAL A 63 -13.73 -7.03 -4.83
C VAL A 63 -13.69 -8.52 -4.57
N GLY A 64 -13.58 -8.88 -3.30
CA GLY A 64 -13.80 -10.23 -2.81
C GLY A 64 -15.19 -10.37 -2.22
N SER A 65 -16.22 -10.61 -3.04
CA SER A 65 -17.58 -10.83 -2.57
C SER A 65 -18.13 -12.21 -2.95
N TYR A 66 -19.09 -12.67 -2.18
CA TYR A 66 -19.89 -13.85 -2.45
C TYR A 66 -21.34 -13.48 -2.21
N ASN A 67 -22.16 -13.58 -3.26
CA ASN A 67 -23.55 -13.16 -3.25
C ASN A 67 -24.42 -14.31 -3.74
N THR A 68 -25.35 -14.75 -2.91
CA THR A 68 -26.40 -15.71 -3.30
C THR A 68 -25.85 -16.90 -4.12
N GLN A 69 -24.87 -17.60 -3.56
CA GLN A 69 -24.16 -18.78 -4.11
C GLN A 69 -23.11 -18.56 -5.21
N SER A 70 -22.90 -17.32 -5.67
CA SER A 70 -21.84 -17.01 -6.64
C SER A 70 -20.77 -16.12 -6.01
N ARG A 71 -19.50 -16.46 -6.24
CA ARG A 71 -18.37 -15.58 -5.95
C ARG A 71 -18.24 -14.55 -7.09
N SER A 72 -17.86 -13.32 -6.76
CA SER A 72 -17.39 -12.36 -7.76
C SER A 72 -16.13 -12.86 -8.47
N ASP A 73 -15.89 -12.40 -9.70
CA ASP A 73 -14.61 -12.67 -10.36
C ASP A 73 -13.51 -11.87 -9.65
N ARG A 74 -12.67 -12.59 -8.91
CA ARG A 74 -11.57 -12.00 -8.13
C ARG A 74 -10.49 -11.32 -8.99
N ARG A 75 -10.51 -11.51 -10.31
CA ARG A 75 -9.60 -10.83 -11.25
C ARG A 75 -10.14 -9.51 -11.79
N ASN A 76 -11.36 -9.14 -11.42
CA ASN A 76 -11.87 -7.83 -11.76
C ASN A 76 -11.22 -6.77 -10.87
N LEU A 77 -10.36 -5.96 -11.49
CA LEU A 77 -9.71 -4.81 -10.89
C LEU A 77 -10.63 -3.60 -11.03
N HIS A 78 -11.03 -3.04 -9.89
CA HIS A 78 -11.78 -1.82 -9.81
C HIS A 78 -10.81 -0.65 -9.76
N PHE A 79 -11.07 0.39 -10.54
CA PHE A 79 -10.52 1.72 -10.41
C PHE A 79 -11.70 2.69 -10.29
N PHE A 80 -11.71 3.52 -9.26
CA PHE A 80 -12.76 4.52 -9.08
C PHE A 80 -12.21 5.90 -8.74
N VAL A 81 -12.99 6.91 -9.07
CA VAL A 81 -12.86 8.31 -8.66
C VAL A 81 -14.25 8.80 -8.30
N ARG A 82 -14.40 9.33 -7.09
CA ARG A 82 -15.68 9.83 -6.62
C ARG A 82 -15.93 11.22 -7.18
N SER A 83 -17.03 11.37 -7.91
CA SER A 83 -17.55 12.70 -8.24
C SER A 83 -18.12 13.38 -6.98
N LYS A 84 -17.86 14.68 -6.83
CA LYS A 84 -18.51 15.55 -5.83
C LYS A 84 -19.94 15.93 -6.23
N ALA A 85 -20.32 15.77 -7.50
CA ALA A 85 -21.71 15.94 -7.92
C ALA A 85 -22.59 14.82 -7.32
N ALA A 86 -23.82 15.17 -6.96
CA ALA A 86 -24.82 14.16 -6.61
C ALA A 86 -25.04 13.27 -7.84
N SER A 87 -24.57 12.01 -7.78
CA SER A 87 -24.87 11.03 -8.82
C SER A 87 -26.17 10.33 -8.46
N ASP A 88 -27.21 10.55 -9.25
CA ASP A 88 -28.47 9.82 -9.14
C ASP A 88 -28.22 8.32 -9.35
N PHE A 89 -28.73 7.47 -8.46
CA PHE A 89 -28.67 6.02 -8.59
C PHE A 89 -29.85 5.55 -9.47
N ASN A 90 -29.70 5.72 -10.78
CA ASN A 90 -30.77 5.43 -11.74
C ASN A 90 -30.70 3.99 -12.25
N LEU A 91 -31.75 3.22 -12.00
CA LEU A 91 -31.92 1.85 -12.50
C LEU A 91 -32.42 1.89 -13.95
N HIS A 92 -31.53 1.66 -14.92
CA HIS A 92 -31.91 1.57 -16.33
C HIS A 92 -32.26 0.12 -16.70
N PRO A 93 -33.51 -0.19 -17.06
CA PRO A 93 -33.91 -1.56 -17.36
C PRO A 93 -33.20 -2.08 -18.61
N LEU A 94 -32.75 -3.33 -18.54
CA LEU A 94 -32.26 -4.12 -19.66
C LEU A 94 -33.32 -5.13 -20.12
N PRO A 95 -33.23 -5.67 -21.35
CA PRO A 95 -34.07 -6.77 -21.78
C PRO A 95 -33.97 -7.93 -20.78
N ARG A 96 -35.12 -8.54 -20.45
CA ARG A 96 -35.15 -9.68 -19.53
C ARG A 96 -34.49 -10.91 -20.16
N PRO A 97 -33.70 -11.68 -19.39
CA PRO A 97 -33.06 -12.90 -19.88
C PRO A 97 -34.04 -14.06 -20.06
N THR A 98 -35.13 -14.07 -19.28
CA THR A 98 -36.15 -15.12 -19.24
C THR A 98 -37.52 -14.53 -18.90
N THR A 99 -38.58 -15.29 -19.14
CA THR A 99 -39.95 -14.99 -18.69
C THR A 99 -40.20 -15.36 -17.22
N ASP A 100 -39.27 -16.08 -16.59
CA ASP A 100 -39.35 -16.46 -15.18
C ASP A 100 -39.23 -15.23 -14.27
N ALA A 101 -39.87 -15.30 -13.10
CA ALA A 101 -39.90 -14.20 -12.14
C ALA A 101 -38.62 -14.13 -11.28
N GLY A 102 -37.54 -14.78 -11.69
CA GLY A 102 -36.27 -14.78 -10.96
C GLY A 102 -35.06 -14.76 -11.89
N THR A 103 -34.09 -13.92 -11.56
CA THR A 103 -32.82 -13.83 -12.28
C THR A 103 -31.69 -13.67 -11.29
N TYR A 104 -30.62 -14.44 -11.48
CA TYR A 104 -29.39 -14.38 -10.68
C TYR A 104 -28.23 -14.12 -11.62
N LEU A 105 -27.38 -13.16 -11.26
CA LEU A 105 -26.24 -12.72 -12.04
C LEU A 105 -24.94 -13.07 -11.35
N PHE A 106 -23.93 -13.33 -12.16
CA PHE A 106 -22.54 -13.41 -11.73
C PHE A 106 -21.63 -12.93 -12.86
N ASP A 107 -20.43 -12.49 -12.52
CA ASP A 107 -19.37 -12.15 -13.44
C ASP A 107 -18.35 -13.29 -13.55
N PHE A 108 -17.85 -13.50 -14.76
CA PHE A 108 -16.69 -14.37 -15.01
C PHE A 108 -16.08 -14.01 -16.37
N ASP A 109 -14.76 -13.90 -16.44
CA ASP A 109 -14.01 -13.70 -17.69
C ASP A 109 -14.60 -12.57 -18.56
N ASN A 110 -14.72 -11.39 -17.93
CA ASN A 110 -15.21 -10.16 -18.57
C ASN A 110 -16.65 -10.22 -19.13
N ARG A 111 -17.50 -11.10 -18.59
CA ARG A 111 -18.91 -11.20 -19.00
C ARG A 111 -19.81 -11.29 -17.78
N VAL A 112 -20.98 -10.67 -17.88
CA VAL A 112 -22.07 -10.86 -16.92
C VAL A 112 -22.94 -12.00 -17.43
N TYR A 113 -23.15 -12.99 -16.59
CA TYR A 113 -24.02 -14.13 -16.86
C TYR A 113 -25.30 -14.01 -16.06
N SER A 114 -26.37 -14.56 -16.62
CA SER A 114 -27.68 -14.74 -16.02
C SER A 114 -28.00 -16.23 -15.96
N GLN A 115 -28.48 -16.67 -14.80
CA GLN A 115 -28.98 -18.01 -14.57
C GLN A 115 -30.31 -17.96 -13.83
N GLY A 116 -31.30 -18.73 -14.30
CA GLY A 116 -32.56 -18.95 -13.58
C GLY A 116 -32.35 -19.86 -12.37
N ARG A 117 -33.17 -19.67 -11.32
CA ARG A 117 -33.22 -20.58 -10.17
C ARG A 117 -34.65 -20.84 -9.76
N GLY A 118 -35.01 -22.11 -9.66
CA GLY A 118 -36.35 -22.56 -9.26
C GLY A 118 -37.46 -22.28 -10.30
N GLY A 119 -37.14 -21.55 -11.37
CA GLY A 119 -38.00 -21.34 -12.53
C GLY A 119 -37.94 -22.48 -13.56
N GLU A 120 -38.63 -22.29 -14.68
CA GLU A 120 -38.67 -23.28 -15.78
C GLU A 120 -37.43 -23.19 -16.68
N ASP A 121 -36.80 -22.01 -16.75
CA ASP A 121 -35.67 -21.72 -17.63
C ASP A 121 -34.32 -21.75 -16.88
N ASN A 122 -33.62 -22.86 -17.02
CA ASN A 122 -32.30 -23.08 -16.41
C ASN A 122 -31.12 -22.78 -17.35
N HIS A 123 -31.36 -22.16 -18.52
CA HIS A 123 -30.28 -21.87 -19.45
C HIS A 123 -29.40 -20.73 -18.96
N LEU A 124 -28.08 -20.95 -19.02
CA LEU A 124 -27.10 -19.90 -18.82
C LEU A 124 -27.10 -18.94 -20.00
N ARG A 125 -27.12 -17.64 -19.73
CA ARG A 125 -27.02 -16.60 -20.77
C ARG A 125 -25.98 -15.57 -20.39
N ALA A 126 -25.19 -15.11 -21.35
CA ALA A 126 -24.27 -14.00 -21.17
C ALA A 126 -24.85 -12.72 -21.77
N TRP A 127 -24.58 -11.58 -21.13
CA TRP A 127 -24.90 -10.27 -21.67
C TRP A 127 -23.93 -9.93 -22.81
N ASP A 128 -24.47 -9.61 -23.99
CA ASP A 128 -23.71 -9.06 -25.11
C ASP A 128 -23.92 -7.54 -25.14
N THR A 129 -22.92 -6.80 -24.66
CA THR A 129 -22.95 -5.33 -24.61
C THR A 129 -23.08 -4.69 -25.99
N LYS A 130 -22.51 -5.29 -27.04
CA LYS A 130 -22.58 -4.74 -28.41
C LYS A 130 -23.96 -4.96 -29.02
N ALA A 131 -24.54 -6.13 -28.81
CA ALA A 131 -25.86 -6.46 -29.33
C ALA A 131 -27.01 -5.98 -28.43
N GLY A 132 -26.73 -5.56 -27.19
CA GLY A 132 -27.72 -5.13 -26.21
C GLY A 132 -28.72 -6.23 -25.84
N ARG A 133 -28.28 -7.51 -25.80
CA ARG A 133 -29.16 -8.66 -25.56
C ARG A 133 -28.46 -9.80 -24.82
N TRP A 134 -29.27 -10.66 -24.21
CA TRP A 134 -28.80 -11.91 -23.63
C TRP A 134 -28.64 -13.00 -24.69
N VAL A 135 -27.52 -13.71 -24.65
CA VAL A 135 -27.19 -14.80 -25.57
C VAL A 135 -26.94 -16.07 -24.77
N GLN A 136 -27.57 -17.18 -25.17
CA GLN A 136 -27.37 -18.47 -24.52
C GLN A 136 -25.90 -18.90 -24.59
N ASP A 137 -25.35 -19.28 -23.45
CA ASP A 137 -23.99 -19.80 -23.31
C ASP A 137 -24.05 -21.29 -22.94
N ARG A 138 -23.20 -22.09 -23.58
CA ARG A 138 -23.08 -23.55 -23.35
C ARG A 138 -21.66 -23.98 -23.01
N GLY A 139 -20.71 -23.04 -23.00
CA GLY A 139 -19.29 -23.33 -22.80
C GLY A 139 -18.84 -23.05 -21.37
N THR A 140 -19.49 -22.11 -20.68
CA THR A 140 -19.15 -21.73 -19.31
C THR A 140 -19.91 -22.57 -18.29
N THR A 141 -19.18 -23.20 -17.38
CA THR A 141 -19.78 -23.94 -16.25
C THR A 141 -20.05 -22.98 -15.08
N PRO A 142 -21.23 -23.00 -14.45
CA PRO A 142 -21.45 -22.32 -13.17
C PRO A 142 -20.39 -22.79 -12.15
N PHE A 143 -19.80 -21.88 -11.36
CA PHE A 143 -18.59 -22.11 -10.55
C PHE A 143 -17.25 -22.10 -11.33
N SER A 144 -17.18 -21.42 -12.48
CA SER A 144 -15.88 -21.16 -13.10
C SER A 144 -15.09 -20.13 -12.27
N VAL A 145 -13.85 -20.48 -11.92
CA VAL A 145 -12.92 -19.61 -11.18
C VAL A 145 -11.59 -19.64 -11.89
N SER A 146 -11.12 -18.48 -12.36
CA SER A 146 -9.77 -18.37 -12.90
C SER A 146 -8.75 -18.69 -11.81
N VAL A 147 -7.70 -19.48 -12.08
CA VAL A 147 -6.59 -19.80 -11.17
C VAL A 147 -5.31 -19.96 -11.99
N GLY A 148 -4.28 -19.15 -11.72
CA GLY A 148 -3.07 -19.10 -12.54
C GLY A 148 -3.39 -18.84 -14.02
N HIS A 149 -2.86 -19.66 -14.91
CA HIS A 149 -3.15 -19.55 -16.34
C HIS A 149 -4.40 -20.34 -16.80
N GLY A 150 -5.15 -20.93 -15.89
CA GLY A 150 -6.29 -21.79 -16.22
C GLY A 150 -7.57 -21.45 -15.48
N VAL A 151 -8.55 -22.33 -15.65
CA VAL A 151 -9.89 -22.22 -15.04
C VAL A 151 -10.19 -23.48 -14.25
N LEU A 152 -10.51 -23.28 -12.97
CA LEU A 152 -11.10 -24.28 -12.10
C LEU A 152 -12.62 -24.29 -12.31
N THR A 153 -13.18 -25.48 -12.50
CA THR A 153 -14.62 -25.74 -12.62
C THR A 153 -15.01 -26.89 -11.71
N SER A 154 -16.30 -27.06 -11.43
CA SER A 154 -16.78 -28.18 -10.61
C SER A 154 -18.24 -28.50 -10.92
N ASP A 155 -18.59 -29.78 -10.77
CA ASP A 155 -19.96 -30.28 -10.77
C ASP A 155 -20.23 -31.07 -9.47
N SER A 156 -21.29 -31.88 -9.43
CA SER A 156 -21.61 -32.67 -8.23
C SER A 156 -20.68 -33.87 -8.00
N GLN A 157 -19.92 -34.28 -9.02
CA GLN A 157 -19.07 -35.47 -9.01
C GLN A 157 -17.58 -35.11 -8.80
N GLY A 158 -17.17 -33.90 -9.18
CA GLY A 158 -15.75 -33.55 -9.11
C GLY A 158 -15.42 -32.09 -9.33
N ALA A 159 -14.11 -31.82 -9.26
CA ALA A 159 -13.48 -30.55 -9.61
C ALA A 159 -12.47 -30.78 -10.73
N TYR A 160 -12.37 -29.82 -11.64
CA TYR A 160 -11.58 -29.92 -12.86
C TYR A 160 -10.79 -28.64 -13.09
N TYR A 161 -9.51 -28.77 -13.46
CA TYR A 161 -8.68 -27.66 -13.89
C TYR A 161 -8.38 -27.78 -15.39
N ASN A 162 -8.78 -26.78 -16.18
CA ASN A 162 -8.73 -26.83 -17.64
C ASN A 162 -9.38 -28.10 -18.24
N GLY A 163 -10.49 -28.53 -17.64
CA GLY A 163 -11.22 -29.74 -18.02
C GLY A 163 -10.57 -31.06 -17.58
N GLN A 164 -9.37 -31.03 -17.00
CA GLN A 164 -8.75 -32.23 -16.42
C GLN A 164 -9.23 -32.44 -14.99
N PRO A 165 -9.64 -33.65 -14.61
CA PRO A 165 -10.09 -33.92 -13.24
C PRO A 165 -8.95 -33.77 -12.25
N ILE A 166 -9.17 -32.98 -11.21
CA ILE A 166 -8.24 -32.82 -10.07
C ILE A 166 -8.82 -33.42 -8.77
N LEU A 167 -10.12 -33.69 -8.73
CA LEU A 167 -10.78 -34.45 -7.68
C LEU A 167 -12.02 -35.10 -8.28
N LEU A 168 -12.18 -36.40 -8.09
CA LEU A 168 -13.38 -37.15 -8.47
C LEU A 168 -13.87 -37.93 -7.27
N LEU A 169 -15.18 -37.88 -7.02
CA LEU A 169 -15.83 -38.73 -6.03
C LEU A 169 -16.38 -39.98 -6.70
N SER A 170 -16.15 -41.14 -6.08
CA SER A 170 -16.90 -42.34 -6.40
C SER A 170 -18.33 -42.23 -5.85
N PRO A 171 -19.30 -43.00 -6.39
CA PRO A 171 -20.71 -42.90 -5.97
C PRO A 171 -20.96 -43.07 -4.47
N ASP A 172 -20.12 -43.81 -3.76
CA ASP A 172 -20.17 -44.07 -2.31
C ASP A 172 -19.49 -42.98 -1.47
N GLN A 173 -18.81 -42.01 -2.10
CA GLN A 173 -18.14 -40.92 -1.41
C GLN A 173 -19.02 -39.66 -1.26
N GLY A 174 -20.24 -39.70 -1.80
CA GLY A 174 -21.20 -38.59 -1.80
C GLY A 174 -20.97 -37.59 -2.93
N THR A 175 -21.47 -36.37 -2.76
CA THR A 175 -21.42 -35.32 -3.79
C THR A 175 -20.72 -34.06 -3.31
N LEU A 176 -20.12 -33.32 -4.26
CA LEU A 176 -19.65 -31.95 -4.06
C LEU A 176 -20.84 -31.00 -4.13
N ALA A 177 -21.29 -30.50 -2.99
CA ALA A 177 -22.23 -29.39 -2.86
C ALA A 177 -21.47 -28.11 -2.44
N GLU A 178 -22.08 -26.94 -2.66
CA GLU A 178 -21.56 -25.60 -2.34
C GLU A 178 -20.03 -25.50 -2.30
N ARG A 179 -19.45 -25.09 -3.42
CA ARG A 179 -18.00 -25.13 -3.63
C ARG A 179 -17.37 -23.75 -3.46
N TYR A 180 -16.08 -23.73 -3.13
CA TYR A 180 -15.25 -22.54 -3.02
C TYR A 180 -13.77 -22.90 -3.24
N TYR A 181 -12.96 -21.92 -3.67
CA TYR A 181 -11.51 -22.09 -3.80
C TYR A 181 -10.80 -20.89 -3.22
N ALA A 182 -9.99 -21.09 -2.19
CA ALA A 182 -9.24 -20.02 -1.55
C ALA A 182 -8.04 -20.58 -0.77
N ASN A 183 -6.98 -19.77 -0.68
CA ASN A 183 -5.77 -20.07 0.08
C ASN A 183 -5.18 -21.47 -0.21
N GLY A 184 -5.24 -21.92 -1.46
CA GLY A 184 -4.67 -23.18 -1.93
C GLY A 184 -5.52 -24.39 -1.53
N ARG A 185 -6.82 -24.18 -1.32
CA ARG A 185 -7.75 -25.20 -0.84
C ARG A 185 -8.97 -25.28 -1.74
N LEU A 186 -9.27 -26.49 -2.21
CA LEU A 186 -10.59 -26.85 -2.71
C LEU A 186 -11.50 -27.05 -1.50
N VAL A 187 -12.48 -26.17 -1.33
CA VAL A 187 -13.41 -26.20 -0.20
C VAL A 187 -14.80 -26.52 -0.73
N PHE A 188 -15.48 -27.47 -0.11
CA PHE A 188 -16.82 -27.87 -0.52
C PHE A 188 -17.57 -28.51 0.64
N ARG A 189 -18.90 -28.51 0.56
CA ARG A 189 -19.73 -29.38 1.40
C ARG A 189 -19.81 -30.75 0.73
N ARG A 190 -19.40 -31.81 1.44
CA ARG A 190 -19.63 -33.19 1.02
C ARG A 190 -20.97 -33.66 1.58
N HIS A 191 -21.86 -34.11 0.69
CA HIS A 191 -23.22 -34.48 1.08
C HIS A 191 -23.69 -35.78 0.43
N ASP A 192 -24.25 -36.67 1.25
CA ASP A 192 -25.03 -37.83 0.85
C ASP A 192 -26.03 -38.18 1.96
N ALA A 193 -27.31 -37.89 1.72
CA ALA A 193 -28.38 -38.19 2.67
C ALA A 193 -28.76 -39.68 2.70
N ALA A 194 -28.39 -40.46 1.67
CA ALA A 194 -28.71 -41.88 1.54
C ALA A 194 -27.60 -42.80 2.08
N ALA A 195 -26.40 -42.28 2.30
CA ALA A 195 -25.31 -42.99 2.95
C ALA A 195 -25.67 -43.43 4.39
N ASP A 196 -25.05 -44.52 4.85
CA ASP A 196 -25.16 -45.02 6.22
C ASP A 196 -23.77 -45.13 6.87
N PRO A 197 -23.39 -44.22 7.79
CA PRO A 197 -24.17 -43.06 8.24
C PRO A 197 -24.28 -41.94 7.18
N PRO A 198 -25.30 -41.06 7.26
CA PRO A 198 -25.43 -39.93 6.34
C PRO A 198 -24.22 -39.00 6.35
N ILE A 199 -23.83 -38.52 5.17
CA ILE A 199 -22.68 -37.63 4.99
C ILE A 199 -23.18 -36.19 4.92
N ASN A 200 -22.71 -35.33 5.84
CA ASN A 200 -22.88 -33.88 5.76
C ASN A 200 -21.71 -33.19 6.47
N GLU A 201 -20.69 -32.80 5.71
CA GLU A 201 -19.45 -32.24 6.26
C GLU A 201 -18.86 -31.17 5.35
N LEU A 202 -18.13 -30.22 5.93
CA LEU A 202 -17.25 -29.33 5.18
C LEU A 202 -15.89 -30.01 5.00
N VAL A 203 -15.34 -29.92 3.80
CA VAL A 203 -14.04 -30.50 3.45
C VAL A 203 -13.16 -29.43 2.83
N ALA A 204 -11.87 -29.39 3.20
CA ALA A 204 -10.84 -28.56 2.62
C ALA A 204 -9.65 -29.42 2.16
N CYS A 205 -9.49 -29.59 0.86
CA CYS A 205 -8.43 -30.37 0.23
C CYS A 205 -7.28 -29.46 -0.25
N PRO A 206 -5.99 -29.74 0.05
CA PRO A 206 -4.85 -29.02 -0.53
C PRO A 206 -4.85 -29.12 -2.06
N TRP A 207 -4.79 -27.98 -2.75
CA TRP A 207 -4.54 -27.96 -4.19
C TRP A 207 -4.05 -26.59 -4.68
N THR A 208 -2.97 -26.60 -5.46
CA THR A 208 -2.50 -25.45 -6.24
C THR A 208 -2.16 -25.86 -7.67
N THR A 209 -1.99 -24.87 -8.55
CA THR A 209 -1.56 -25.12 -9.93
C THR A 209 -0.13 -25.65 -10.02
N GLU A 210 0.71 -25.45 -9.00
CA GLU A 210 2.06 -26.00 -8.94
C GLU A 210 2.08 -27.47 -8.54
N THR A 211 1.17 -27.90 -7.65
CA THR A 211 1.08 -29.32 -7.30
C THR A 211 0.61 -30.14 -8.49
N GLY A 212 -0.33 -29.63 -9.29
CA GLY A 212 -0.76 -30.21 -10.58
C GLY A 212 -1.47 -31.57 -10.52
N ASP A 213 -1.26 -32.33 -9.46
CA ASP A 213 -1.74 -33.70 -9.29
C ASP A 213 -3.20 -33.74 -8.83
N PRO A 214 -3.95 -34.80 -9.21
CA PRO A 214 -5.23 -35.11 -8.59
C PRO A 214 -5.09 -35.29 -7.08
N VAL A 215 -6.02 -34.71 -6.32
CA VAL A 215 -6.04 -34.73 -4.87
C VAL A 215 -6.93 -35.85 -4.39
N SER A 216 -6.45 -36.62 -3.41
CA SER A 216 -7.28 -37.61 -2.70
C SER A 216 -8.19 -36.91 -1.69
N LEU A 217 -9.44 -37.36 -1.58
CA LEU A 217 -10.35 -36.92 -0.53
C LEU A 217 -9.81 -37.23 0.88
N GLU A 218 -8.95 -38.24 1.03
CA GLU A 218 -8.39 -38.68 2.32
C GLU A 218 -7.53 -37.61 2.99
N VAL A 219 -6.81 -36.79 2.20
CA VAL A 219 -5.98 -35.69 2.73
C VAL A 219 -6.80 -34.43 3.05
N GLY A 220 -8.12 -34.46 2.82
CA GLY A 220 -9.03 -33.36 3.10
C GLY A 220 -9.30 -33.21 4.60
N HIS A 221 -9.08 -32.01 5.13
CA HIS A 221 -9.48 -31.65 6.48
C HIS A 221 -10.98 -31.45 6.53
N ARG A 222 -11.64 -32.04 7.52
CA ARG A 222 -13.10 -32.10 7.57
C ARG A 222 -13.67 -31.70 8.91
N ILE A 223 -14.89 -31.16 8.87
CA ILE A 223 -15.73 -30.95 10.04
C ILE A 223 -17.16 -31.35 9.72
N ALA A 224 -17.74 -32.21 10.56
CA ALA A 224 -19.13 -32.59 10.44
C ALA A 224 -20.01 -31.37 10.71
N MET A 225 -20.98 -31.14 9.81
CA MET A 225 -22.06 -30.20 10.08
C MET A 225 -22.89 -30.73 11.25
N ARG A 226 -23.43 -29.82 12.07
CA ARG A 226 -24.09 -30.23 13.33
C ARG A 226 -25.39 -30.97 13.08
N THR A 227 -26.05 -30.72 11.95
CA THR A 227 -27.32 -31.39 11.62
C THR A 227 -27.43 -31.79 10.16
N ALA A 228 -28.32 -32.75 9.88
CA ALA A 228 -28.59 -33.23 8.52
C ALA A 228 -29.27 -32.18 7.60
N ARG A 229 -29.83 -31.10 8.17
CA ARG A 229 -30.49 -30.01 7.43
C ARG A 229 -29.58 -28.81 7.19
N GLU A 230 -28.38 -28.85 7.73
CA GLU A 230 -27.42 -27.76 7.60
C GLU A 230 -26.75 -27.80 6.22
N PHE A 231 -26.65 -26.64 5.56
CA PHE A 231 -25.92 -26.44 4.31
C PHE A 231 -25.36 -25.02 4.25
N VAL A 232 -24.34 -24.80 3.42
CA VAL A 232 -23.67 -23.50 3.30
C VAL A 232 -24.51 -22.55 2.44
N TYR A 233 -24.73 -21.32 2.89
CA TYR A 233 -25.30 -20.27 2.04
C TYR A 233 -24.23 -19.39 1.39
N ALA A 234 -23.17 -19.07 2.13
CA ALA A 234 -22.10 -18.21 1.66
C ALA A 234 -20.72 -18.63 2.16
N PHE A 235 -19.73 -18.41 1.32
CA PHE A 235 -18.31 -18.51 1.65
C PHE A 235 -17.64 -17.14 1.63
N GLY A 236 -16.56 -17.01 2.38
CA GLY A 236 -15.71 -15.84 2.41
C GLY A 236 -14.27 -16.22 2.77
N GLN A 237 -13.40 -15.22 2.82
CA GLN A 237 -12.03 -15.41 3.28
C GLN A 237 -11.52 -14.16 3.97
N ILE A 238 -10.71 -14.33 5.01
CA ILE A 238 -10.05 -13.24 5.72
C ILE A 238 -8.81 -13.76 6.45
N ASN A 239 -7.71 -13.00 6.46
CA ASN A 239 -6.51 -13.32 7.25
C ASN A 239 -5.95 -14.75 7.07
N GLY A 240 -6.15 -15.33 5.88
CA GLY A 240 -5.65 -16.66 5.49
C GLY A 240 -6.66 -17.77 5.76
N GLN A 241 -7.78 -17.41 6.38
CA GLN A 241 -8.85 -18.31 6.73
C GLN A 241 -9.90 -18.37 5.61
N VAL A 242 -10.48 -19.55 5.40
CA VAL A 242 -11.73 -19.71 4.63
C VAL A 242 -12.89 -19.74 5.61
N VAL A 243 -13.94 -18.99 5.34
CA VAL A 243 -15.12 -18.89 6.21
C VAL A 243 -16.34 -19.43 5.47
N ALA A 244 -17.13 -20.26 6.13
CA ALA A 244 -18.38 -20.82 5.62
C ALA A 244 -19.51 -20.54 6.61
N ALA A 245 -20.62 -19.97 6.14
CA ALA A 245 -21.80 -19.72 6.97
C ALA A 245 -23.02 -20.47 6.44
N THR A 246 -23.80 -21.03 7.36
CA THR A 246 -24.88 -21.99 7.04
C THR A 246 -26.28 -21.39 7.17
N ASN A 247 -27.27 -22.16 6.74
CA ASN A 247 -28.70 -21.83 6.84
C ASN A 247 -29.27 -21.84 8.26
N THR A 248 -28.50 -22.32 9.24
CA THR A 248 -28.88 -22.42 10.66
C THR A 248 -28.00 -21.56 11.57
N GLY A 249 -27.22 -20.64 10.98
CA GLY A 249 -26.35 -19.70 11.69
C GLY A 249 -25.01 -20.25 12.12
N GLY A 250 -24.68 -21.48 11.74
CA GLY A 250 -23.36 -22.03 11.94
C GLY A 250 -22.33 -21.23 11.13
N VAL A 251 -21.29 -20.74 11.79
CA VAL A 251 -20.14 -20.10 11.12
C VAL A 251 -18.91 -20.94 11.41
N TYR A 252 -18.26 -21.40 10.34
CA TYR A 252 -17.08 -22.25 10.39
C TYR A 252 -15.92 -21.51 9.75
N SER A 253 -14.74 -21.62 10.33
CA SER A 253 -13.51 -21.06 9.78
C SER A 253 -12.44 -22.14 9.67
N TYR A 254 -11.71 -22.13 8.57
CA TYR A 254 -10.59 -23.02 8.31
C TYR A 254 -9.30 -22.21 8.19
N ASP A 255 -8.33 -22.46 9.07
CA ASP A 255 -7.08 -21.68 9.17
C ASP A 255 -5.94 -22.17 8.25
N GLY A 256 -6.21 -23.18 7.43
CA GLY A 256 -5.21 -23.86 6.61
C GLY A 256 -4.74 -25.20 7.19
N GLN A 257 -5.13 -25.55 8.41
CA GLN A 257 -4.83 -26.82 9.05
C GLN A 257 -6.09 -27.43 9.70
N THR A 258 -6.88 -26.63 10.40
CA THR A 258 -8.02 -27.11 11.18
C THR A 258 -9.27 -26.28 10.94
N TRP A 259 -10.42 -26.95 11.03
CA TRP A 259 -11.72 -26.30 11.06
C TRP A 259 -12.09 -25.94 12.50
N LYS A 260 -12.50 -24.69 12.73
CA LYS A 260 -13.08 -24.20 13.97
C LYS A 260 -14.53 -23.78 13.75
N THR A 261 -15.36 -23.99 14.76
CA THR A 261 -16.72 -23.42 14.81
C THR A 261 -16.64 -22.07 15.51
N VAL A 262 -16.90 -21.00 14.75
CA VAL A 262 -16.89 -19.61 15.21
C VAL A 262 -18.22 -19.26 15.89
N LEU A 263 -19.32 -19.72 15.30
CA LEU A 263 -20.67 -19.61 15.85
C LEU A 263 -21.35 -20.97 15.71
N GLU A 264 -21.87 -21.52 16.81
CA GLU A 264 -22.63 -22.77 16.76
C GLU A 264 -24.00 -22.54 16.09
N PRO A 265 -24.44 -23.44 15.21
CA PRO A 265 -25.77 -23.35 14.60
C PRO A 265 -26.86 -23.60 15.64
N ASP A 266 -28.00 -22.93 15.47
CA ASP A 266 -29.23 -23.22 16.21
C ASP A 266 -30.33 -23.59 15.21
N ILE A 267 -30.77 -24.85 15.27
CA ILE A 267 -31.78 -25.41 14.36
C ILE A 267 -33.20 -24.91 14.61
N ASN A 268 -33.44 -24.29 15.77
CA ASN A 268 -34.76 -23.79 16.13
C ASN A 268 -34.98 -22.36 15.61
N VAL A 269 -33.92 -21.72 15.12
CA VAL A 269 -33.97 -20.38 14.54
C VAL A 269 -33.53 -20.43 13.09
N SER A 270 -34.08 -19.51 12.29
CA SER A 270 -33.62 -19.32 10.94
C SER A 270 -32.63 -18.17 10.94
N PHE A 271 -31.33 -18.50 10.95
CA PHE A 271 -30.22 -17.56 10.85
C PHE A 271 -29.45 -17.89 9.58
N GLN A 272 -29.53 -17.04 8.56
CA GLN A 272 -28.95 -17.34 7.24
C GLN A 272 -28.05 -16.19 6.80
N ILE A 273 -26.83 -16.50 6.34
CA ILE A 273 -25.90 -15.51 5.80
C ILE A 273 -25.87 -15.63 4.27
N TYR A 274 -26.46 -14.67 3.58
CA TYR A 274 -26.65 -14.70 2.11
C TYR A 274 -25.48 -14.12 1.32
N ALA A 275 -24.76 -13.18 1.94
CA ALA A 275 -23.67 -12.46 1.31
C ALA A 275 -22.47 -12.34 2.23
N MET A 276 -21.27 -12.34 1.66
CA MET A 276 -20.03 -11.99 2.35
C MET A 276 -19.19 -11.05 1.47
N ILE A 277 -18.51 -10.07 2.07
CA ILE A 277 -17.59 -9.18 1.35
C ILE A 277 -16.40 -8.77 2.23
N ASN A 278 -15.20 -8.76 1.65
CA ASN A 278 -14.07 -8.08 2.27
C ASN A 278 -14.27 -6.56 2.21
N TYR A 279 -14.34 -5.93 3.37
CA TYR A 279 -14.43 -4.48 3.49
C TYR A 279 -13.46 -4.00 4.56
N ARG A 280 -12.40 -3.30 4.13
CA ARG A 280 -11.26 -2.92 4.98
C ARG A 280 -10.69 -4.15 5.72
N ASP A 281 -10.59 -4.09 7.04
CA ASP A 281 -10.02 -5.12 7.91
C ASP A 281 -11.01 -6.23 8.30
N ARG A 282 -12.24 -6.23 7.75
CA ARG A 282 -13.29 -7.17 8.15
C ARG A 282 -13.95 -7.89 6.97
N LEU A 283 -14.56 -9.02 7.27
CA LEU A 283 -15.47 -9.75 6.40
C LEU A 283 -16.90 -9.41 6.85
N LEU A 284 -17.59 -8.58 6.08
CA LEU A 284 -18.98 -8.23 6.34
C LEU A 284 -19.90 -9.31 5.80
N MET A 285 -21.00 -9.58 6.51
CA MET A 285 -21.91 -10.68 6.23
C MET A 285 -23.37 -10.21 6.28
N GLY A 286 -24.13 -10.43 5.21
CA GLY A 286 -25.54 -10.06 5.14
C GLY A 286 -26.47 -11.14 5.69
N GLN A 287 -27.30 -10.80 6.68
CA GLN A 287 -28.04 -11.76 7.49
C GLN A 287 -29.57 -11.71 7.30
N TYR A 288 -30.19 -12.88 7.46
CA TYR A 288 -31.60 -13.10 7.78
C TYR A 288 -31.72 -13.64 9.22
N PRO A 289 -32.67 -13.18 10.05
CA PRO A 289 -33.88 -12.44 9.69
C PRO A 289 -33.90 -10.94 9.98
N THR A 290 -32.80 -10.35 10.44
CA THR A 290 -32.79 -8.93 10.80
C THR A 290 -32.62 -8.03 9.58
N GLY A 291 -32.02 -8.57 8.51
CA GLY A 291 -31.56 -7.79 7.38
C GLY A 291 -30.35 -6.93 7.72
N GLU A 292 -29.69 -7.20 8.84
CA GLU A 292 -28.54 -6.45 9.32
C GLU A 292 -27.22 -7.18 8.96
N LEU A 293 -26.10 -6.49 9.15
CA LEU A 293 -24.77 -7.01 8.85
C LEU A 293 -24.10 -7.56 10.11
N PHE A 294 -23.29 -8.59 9.92
CA PHE A 294 -22.33 -9.08 10.89
C PHE A 294 -20.92 -8.85 10.35
N ALA A 295 -19.94 -8.77 11.23
CA ALA A 295 -18.53 -8.66 10.86
C ALA A 295 -17.72 -9.76 11.51
N TYR A 296 -16.72 -10.23 10.76
CA TYR A 296 -15.70 -11.15 11.24
C TYR A 296 -14.32 -10.60 10.91
N ASP A 297 -13.43 -10.46 11.91
CA ASP A 297 -12.04 -9.98 11.72
C ASP A 297 -11.01 -11.12 11.67
N GLY A 298 -11.45 -12.39 11.77
CA GLY A 298 -10.59 -13.57 11.88
C GLY A 298 -10.53 -14.15 13.30
N GLU A 299 -11.01 -13.41 14.29
CA GLU A 299 -11.06 -13.78 15.69
C GLU A 299 -12.46 -13.56 16.28
N THR A 300 -13.01 -12.35 16.13
CA THR A 300 -14.28 -11.92 16.72
C THR A 300 -15.39 -11.91 15.67
N PHE A 301 -16.56 -12.44 16.04
CA PHE A 301 -17.78 -12.43 15.23
C PHE A 301 -18.81 -11.52 15.89
N GLU A 302 -19.13 -10.40 15.26
CA GLU A 302 -19.90 -9.32 15.87
C GLU A 302 -21.11 -8.94 15.03
N HIS A 303 -22.25 -8.72 15.69
CA HIS A 303 -23.43 -8.12 15.06
C HIS A 303 -23.24 -6.61 14.92
N ILE A 304 -23.62 -6.02 13.78
CA ILE A 304 -23.63 -4.57 13.54
C ILE A 304 -25.08 -4.10 13.44
N PRO A 305 -25.69 -3.61 14.54
CA PRO A 305 -27.08 -3.18 14.55
C PRO A 305 -27.33 -2.01 13.60
N GLY A 306 -28.45 -2.04 12.91
CA GLY A 306 -28.93 -0.96 12.04
C GLY A 306 -28.22 -0.86 10.69
N TRP A 307 -27.39 -1.83 10.30
CA TRP A 307 -26.66 -1.81 9.03
C TRP A 307 -27.18 -2.87 8.06
N PRO A 308 -27.73 -2.53 6.88
CA PRO A 308 -28.25 -1.22 6.53
C PRO A 308 -29.53 -0.89 7.34
N PRO A 309 -29.94 0.40 7.38
CA PRO A 309 -31.18 0.83 8.01
C PRO A 309 -32.40 0.14 7.42
N VAL A 310 -33.51 0.20 8.15
CA VAL A 310 -34.83 -0.22 7.65
C VAL A 310 -35.44 0.93 6.87
N MET A 311 -35.91 0.68 5.64
CA MET A 311 -36.64 1.69 4.87
C MET A 311 -37.84 2.23 5.68
N PRO A 312 -38.06 3.55 5.70
CA PRO A 312 -39.21 4.10 6.40
C PRO A 312 -40.54 3.52 5.88
N GLY A 313 -41.46 3.23 6.79
CA GLY A 313 -42.80 2.76 6.43
C GLY A 313 -42.92 1.28 6.09
N VAL A 314 -41.90 0.44 6.36
CA VAL A 314 -42.00 -1.02 6.24
C VAL A 314 -41.73 -1.77 7.55
N SER A 315 -42.18 -3.02 7.60
CA SER A 315 -41.93 -3.92 8.72
C SER A 315 -40.43 -4.15 8.96
N ARG A 316 -40.05 -4.21 10.25
CA ARG A 316 -38.68 -4.54 10.68
C ARG A 316 -38.41 -6.04 10.78
N LYS A 317 -39.43 -6.87 10.57
CA LYS A 317 -39.34 -8.34 10.75
C LYS A 317 -38.97 -9.01 9.43
N ALA A 318 -38.27 -10.13 9.52
CA ALA A 318 -37.93 -11.00 8.39
C ALA A 318 -37.39 -10.19 7.20
N ARG A 319 -36.21 -9.62 7.39
CA ARG A 319 -35.44 -8.96 6.35
C ARG A 319 -34.20 -9.80 6.02
N GLU A 320 -33.71 -9.70 4.80
CA GLU A 320 -32.47 -10.35 4.37
C GLU A 320 -31.57 -9.29 3.74
N ALA A 321 -30.35 -9.11 4.27
CA ALA A 321 -29.29 -8.42 3.55
C ALA A 321 -28.68 -9.44 2.56
N GLN A 322 -29.15 -9.40 1.31
CA GLN A 322 -28.97 -10.49 0.36
C GLN A 322 -27.71 -10.38 -0.50
N THR A 323 -27.27 -9.16 -0.74
CA THR A 323 -26.16 -8.87 -1.66
C THR A 323 -25.30 -7.76 -1.12
N LEU A 324 -23.99 -7.88 -1.30
CA LEU A 324 -22.98 -6.90 -0.94
C LEU A 324 -21.98 -6.71 -2.10
N THR A 325 -21.65 -5.47 -2.43
CA THR A 325 -20.61 -5.17 -3.43
C THR A 325 -19.98 -3.80 -3.18
N ILE A 326 -18.83 -3.55 -3.80
CA ILE A 326 -18.24 -2.21 -3.86
C ILE A 326 -18.30 -1.72 -5.31
N TYR A 327 -18.86 -0.53 -5.52
CA TYR A 327 -18.96 0.07 -6.84
C TYR A 327 -18.77 1.59 -6.77
N GLY A 328 -17.88 2.14 -7.60
CA GLY A 328 -17.55 3.58 -7.57
C GLY A 328 -17.04 4.07 -6.20
N GLY A 329 -16.38 3.18 -5.44
CA GLY A 329 -15.85 3.50 -4.12
C GLY A 329 -16.85 3.47 -2.97
N ASP A 330 -18.11 3.11 -3.21
CA ASP A 330 -19.14 3.01 -2.18
C ASP A 330 -19.53 1.53 -1.97
N LEU A 331 -19.83 1.15 -0.71
CA LEU A 331 -20.35 -0.17 -0.36
C LEU A 331 -21.88 -0.18 -0.61
N PHE A 332 -22.39 -1.19 -1.30
CA PHE A 332 -23.82 -1.35 -1.58
C PHE A 332 -24.36 -2.60 -0.91
N CYS A 333 -25.60 -2.51 -0.42
CA CYS A 333 -26.35 -3.63 0.15
C CYS A 333 -27.76 -3.71 -0.47
N GLY A 334 -28.11 -4.88 -1.03
CA GLY A 334 -29.47 -5.17 -1.49
C GLY A 334 -30.27 -5.91 -0.42
N VAL A 335 -31.49 -5.45 -0.14
CA VAL A 335 -32.31 -5.94 0.99
C VAL A 335 -33.70 -6.41 0.54
N TRP A 336 -34.09 -7.58 1.04
CA TRP A 336 -35.44 -8.14 0.98
C TRP A 336 -36.19 -7.86 2.29
N PRO A 337 -37.53 -7.67 2.33
CA PRO A 337 -38.53 -8.09 1.34
C PRO A 337 -39.08 -7.02 0.40
N TRP A 338 -38.56 -5.80 0.42
CA TRP A 338 -39.11 -4.67 -0.34
C TRP A 338 -38.21 -4.21 -1.51
N GLY A 339 -37.14 -4.96 -1.80
CA GLY A 339 -36.24 -4.68 -2.93
C GLY A 339 -35.45 -3.39 -2.77
N GLU A 340 -34.96 -3.12 -1.55
CA GLU A 340 -34.22 -1.91 -1.20
C GLU A 340 -32.76 -2.04 -1.65
N ILE A 341 -32.16 -0.93 -2.10
CA ILE A 341 -30.72 -0.82 -2.34
C ILE A 341 -30.20 0.32 -1.49
N TRP A 342 -29.24 0.01 -0.64
CA TRP A 342 -28.58 0.93 0.27
C TRP A 342 -27.13 1.14 -0.14
N LYS A 343 -26.63 2.35 0.09
CA LYS A 343 -25.26 2.77 -0.19
C LYS A 343 -24.61 3.27 1.10
N TYR A 344 -23.40 2.83 1.41
CA TYR A 344 -22.66 3.21 2.61
C TYR A 344 -21.35 3.92 2.28
N ARG A 345 -21.03 4.94 3.08
CA ARG A 345 -19.75 5.66 3.09
C ARG A 345 -19.19 5.69 4.51
N SER A 346 -17.95 5.25 4.67
CA SER A 346 -17.29 5.16 5.97
C SER A 346 -16.99 6.49 6.62
N GLU A 347 -16.82 7.53 5.83
CA GLU A 347 -16.31 8.84 6.27
C GLU A 347 -17.34 9.60 7.10
N ASN A 348 -18.63 9.37 6.85
CA ASN A 348 -19.73 9.98 7.59
C ASN A 348 -20.59 8.94 8.32
N ASP A 349 -20.14 7.69 8.43
CA ASP A 349 -20.90 6.55 8.97
C ASP A 349 -22.34 6.51 8.43
N GLY A 350 -22.48 6.79 7.13
CA GLY A 350 -23.73 7.27 6.55
C GLY A 350 -24.30 6.29 5.53
N TRP A 351 -25.23 5.44 5.95
CA TRP A 351 -26.09 4.73 5.01
C TRP A 351 -27.06 5.70 4.33
N GLN A 352 -27.17 5.58 3.02
CA GLN A 352 -28.05 6.36 2.16
C GLN A 352 -28.93 5.41 1.36
N PHE A 353 -30.24 5.69 1.35
CA PHE A 353 -31.15 4.97 0.48
C PHE A 353 -30.83 5.31 -0.97
N ALA A 354 -30.52 4.31 -1.78
CA ALA A 354 -30.13 4.50 -3.18
C ALA A 354 -31.34 4.36 -4.11
N ALA A 355 -32.08 3.25 -4.01
CA ALA A 355 -33.27 3.00 -4.81
C ALA A 355 -34.12 1.88 -4.22
N ARG A 356 -35.39 1.82 -4.66
CA ARG A 356 -36.21 0.61 -4.63
C ARG A 356 -36.31 0.07 -6.06
N ALA A 357 -36.04 -1.22 -6.27
CA ALA A 357 -36.05 -1.82 -7.60
C ALA A 357 -37.46 -2.19 -8.13
N PHE A 358 -38.49 -1.93 -7.33
CA PHE A 358 -39.88 -2.26 -7.61
C PHE A 358 -40.77 -1.04 -7.42
N THR A 359 -41.71 -0.83 -8.34
CA THR A 359 -42.65 0.30 -8.31
C THR A 359 -43.93 -0.01 -7.54
N HIS A 360 -44.20 -1.30 -7.30
CA HIS A 360 -45.43 -1.77 -6.67
C HIS A 360 -45.16 -2.96 -5.73
N PRO A 361 -46.04 -3.27 -4.77
CA PRO A 361 -47.07 -2.37 -4.27
C PRO A 361 -46.40 -1.20 -3.53
N GLU A 362 -47.18 -0.21 -3.09
CA GLU A 362 -46.67 0.82 -2.18
C GLU A 362 -46.10 0.17 -0.90
N PRO A 363 -44.93 0.62 -0.39
CA PRO A 363 -44.38 0.10 0.85
C PRO A 363 -45.34 0.28 2.03
N THR A 364 -45.43 -0.74 2.89
CA THR A 364 -46.27 -0.69 4.09
C THR A 364 -45.69 -1.55 5.23
N ASP A 365 -45.99 -1.17 6.47
CA ASP A 365 -45.69 -1.92 7.68
C ASP A 365 -46.85 -2.80 8.16
N ALA A 366 -48.01 -2.73 7.48
CA ALA A 366 -49.18 -3.56 7.77
C ALA A 366 -48.98 -5.05 7.43
N THR A 367 -48.08 -5.34 6.48
CA THR A 367 -47.65 -6.70 6.11
C THR A 367 -46.13 -6.79 6.20
N ILE A 368 -45.60 -8.02 6.37
CA ILE A 368 -44.15 -8.22 6.36
C ILE A 368 -43.64 -8.20 4.92
N HIS A 369 -44.35 -8.92 4.04
CA HIS A 369 -43.97 -9.10 2.64
C HIS A 369 -44.98 -8.43 1.69
N PRO A 370 -44.54 -7.97 0.51
CA PRO A 370 -45.45 -7.62 -0.58
C PRO A 370 -46.43 -8.75 -0.90
N TYR A 371 -47.71 -8.39 -1.04
CA TYR A 371 -48.80 -9.30 -1.44
C TYR A 371 -49.06 -10.48 -0.49
N GLU A 372 -48.73 -10.34 0.80
CA GLU A 372 -48.88 -11.40 1.80
C GLU A 372 -50.33 -11.85 1.98
N ASN A 373 -51.29 -10.91 1.96
CA ASN A 373 -52.71 -11.23 2.15
C ASN A 373 -53.30 -11.91 0.91
N GLU A 374 -52.93 -11.44 -0.27
CA GLU A 374 -53.37 -11.93 -1.57
C GLU A 374 -52.83 -13.33 -1.82
N THR A 375 -51.54 -13.57 -1.54
CA THR A 375 -50.95 -14.91 -1.63
C THR A 375 -51.60 -15.89 -0.66
N LYS A 376 -51.88 -15.45 0.58
CA LYS A 376 -52.59 -16.26 1.57
C LYS A 376 -53.98 -16.70 1.09
N GLN A 377 -54.74 -15.79 0.47
CA GLN A 377 -56.07 -16.10 -0.06
C GLN A 377 -56.02 -17.15 -1.17
N LEU A 378 -54.93 -17.20 -1.93
CA LEU A 378 -54.70 -18.19 -2.98
C LEU A 378 -54.12 -19.52 -2.48
N GLY A 379 -53.90 -19.67 -1.17
CA GLY A 379 -53.26 -20.87 -0.59
C GLY A 379 -51.77 -21.00 -0.92
N GLU A 380 -51.14 -19.89 -1.32
CA GLU A 380 -49.73 -19.83 -1.68
C GLU A 380 -48.86 -19.49 -0.47
N VAL A 381 -47.54 -19.70 -0.60
CA VAL A 381 -46.60 -19.32 0.46
C VAL A 381 -46.60 -17.79 0.64
N LEU A 382 -46.82 -17.33 1.87
CA LEU A 382 -47.03 -15.91 2.23
C LEU A 382 -46.01 -14.94 1.63
N ASN A 383 -44.76 -15.37 1.52
CA ASN A 383 -43.66 -14.53 1.03
C ASN A 383 -43.26 -14.81 -0.42
N ARG A 384 -44.15 -15.43 -1.21
CA ARG A 384 -43.92 -15.80 -2.62
C ARG A 384 -43.47 -14.60 -3.46
N TRP A 385 -44.13 -13.45 -3.29
CA TRP A 385 -43.86 -12.23 -4.04
C TRP A 385 -43.00 -11.21 -3.28
N GLY A 386 -42.27 -11.67 -2.25
CA GLY A 386 -41.25 -10.84 -1.60
C GLY A 386 -40.16 -10.43 -2.61
N GLN A 387 -39.78 -9.16 -2.55
CA GLN A 387 -38.98 -8.48 -3.56
C GLN A 387 -37.49 -8.59 -3.24
N ARG A 388 -36.75 -9.35 -4.06
CA ARG A 388 -35.33 -9.67 -3.84
C ARG A 388 -34.43 -8.81 -4.72
N ILE A 389 -33.29 -8.38 -4.16
CA ILE A 389 -32.13 -7.90 -4.92
C ILE A 389 -31.13 -9.05 -4.92
N THR A 390 -31.18 -9.87 -5.97
CA THR A 390 -30.47 -11.15 -6.01
C THR A 390 -29.01 -11.01 -6.40
N SER A 391 -28.65 -9.93 -7.10
CA SER A 391 -27.26 -9.71 -7.54
C SER A 391 -26.94 -8.22 -7.67
N LEU A 392 -25.69 -7.89 -7.32
CA LEU A 392 -25.06 -6.59 -7.54
C LEU A 392 -23.68 -6.86 -8.16
N VAL A 393 -23.60 -6.86 -9.49
CA VAL A 393 -22.43 -7.31 -10.25
C VAL A 393 -21.79 -6.13 -11.00
N PRO A 394 -20.65 -5.63 -10.53
CA PRO A 394 -19.93 -4.55 -11.21
C PRO A 394 -19.07 -5.09 -12.37
N LEU A 395 -19.17 -4.50 -13.56
CA LEU A 395 -18.32 -4.81 -14.70
C LEU A 395 -18.26 -3.64 -15.68
N GLY A 396 -17.07 -3.32 -16.19
CA GLY A 396 -16.86 -2.16 -17.03
C GLY A 396 -17.17 -0.88 -16.27
N ASP A 397 -17.97 0.00 -16.86
CA ASP A 397 -18.38 1.28 -16.29
C ASP A 397 -19.72 1.23 -15.54
N SER A 398 -20.16 0.03 -15.15
CA SER A 398 -21.54 -0.21 -14.74
C SER A 398 -21.68 -1.21 -13.59
N LEU A 399 -22.77 -1.05 -12.86
CA LEU A 399 -23.29 -2.02 -11.91
C LEU A 399 -24.56 -2.66 -12.48
N PHE A 400 -24.57 -3.99 -12.57
CA PHE A 400 -25.74 -4.77 -12.97
C PHE A 400 -26.51 -5.22 -11.72
N VAL A 401 -27.81 -4.97 -11.71
CA VAL A 401 -28.71 -5.29 -10.60
C VAL A 401 -29.77 -6.25 -11.12
N SER A 402 -30.05 -7.35 -10.40
CA SER A 402 -31.15 -8.24 -10.76
C SER A 402 -32.14 -8.44 -9.62
N THR A 403 -33.37 -8.75 -10.02
CA THR A 403 -34.47 -8.97 -9.08
C THR A 403 -35.03 -10.39 -9.16
N SER A 404 -35.74 -10.80 -8.11
CA SER A 404 -36.46 -12.07 -8.11
C SER A 404 -37.65 -12.06 -7.15
N SER A 405 -38.63 -12.91 -7.44
CA SER A 405 -39.59 -13.42 -6.46
C SER A 405 -38.96 -14.56 -5.64
N LYS A 406 -39.66 -15.08 -4.63
CA LYS A 406 -39.24 -16.33 -3.99
C LYS A 406 -39.44 -17.50 -4.96
N GLY A 407 -38.40 -18.31 -5.14
CA GLY A 407 -38.43 -19.50 -5.99
C GLY A 407 -38.36 -19.21 -7.49
N GLY A 408 -38.47 -17.95 -7.94
CA GLY A 408 -38.25 -17.55 -9.33
C GLY A 408 -39.28 -18.10 -10.32
N ASN A 409 -40.37 -18.70 -9.85
CA ASN A 409 -41.37 -19.34 -10.71
C ASN A 409 -42.04 -18.35 -11.65
N ARG A 410 -42.45 -18.83 -12.84
CA ARG A 410 -43.16 -18.03 -13.83
C ARG A 410 -44.45 -17.43 -13.27
N TYR A 411 -44.79 -16.23 -13.71
CA TYR A 411 -46.08 -15.61 -13.39
C TYR A 411 -47.25 -16.41 -13.97
N GLU A 412 -48.23 -16.71 -13.13
CA GLU A 412 -49.46 -17.44 -13.45
C GLU A 412 -50.68 -16.49 -13.40
N PRO A 413 -51.69 -16.65 -14.28
CA PRO A 413 -52.87 -15.78 -14.31
C PRO A 413 -53.68 -15.70 -13.01
N LYS A 414 -53.51 -16.67 -12.09
CA LYS A 414 -54.16 -16.65 -10.77
C LYS A 414 -53.66 -15.51 -9.85
N PHE A 415 -52.55 -14.85 -10.20
CA PHE A 415 -52.00 -13.70 -9.48
C PHE A 415 -52.49 -12.38 -10.07
N ASP A 416 -53.79 -12.22 -10.22
CA ASP A 416 -54.46 -11.08 -10.89
C ASP A 416 -54.40 -9.76 -10.11
N PHE A 417 -53.89 -9.78 -8.87
CA PHE A 417 -53.61 -8.59 -8.06
C PHE A 417 -52.39 -7.77 -8.52
N MET A 418 -51.67 -8.22 -9.55
CA MET A 418 -50.64 -7.44 -10.24
C MET A 418 -50.80 -7.58 -11.76
N SER A 419 -50.51 -6.50 -12.51
CA SER A 419 -50.50 -6.53 -13.97
C SER A 419 -49.32 -7.35 -14.51
N ARG A 420 -49.32 -7.63 -15.81
CA ARG A 420 -48.19 -8.32 -16.45
C ARG A 420 -46.92 -7.48 -16.43
N GLU A 421 -47.04 -6.16 -16.61
CA GLU A 421 -45.94 -5.21 -16.55
C GLU A 421 -45.32 -5.18 -15.15
N GLN A 422 -46.16 -5.14 -14.13
CA GLN A 422 -45.78 -5.24 -12.72
C GLN A 422 -45.06 -6.58 -12.42
N ALA A 423 -45.65 -7.70 -12.84
CA ALA A 423 -45.01 -9.01 -12.71
C ALA A 423 -43.65 -9.10 -13.41
N ASN A 424 -43.40 -8.30 -14.46
CA ASN A 424 -42.13 -8.28 -15.17
C ASN A 424 -41.00 -7.57 -14.41
N GLU A 425 -41.30 -6.84 -13.32
CA GLU A 425 -40.28 -6.31 -12.41
C GLU A 425 -39.59 -7.42 -11.61
N TYR A 426 -40.22 -8.60 -11.49
CA TYR A 426 -39.61 -9.80 -10.93
C TYR A 426 -38.83 -10.54 -12.03
N GLY A 427 -37.54 -10.82 -11.80
CA GLY A 427 -36.65 -11.33 -12.85
C GLY A 427 -36.23 -10.25 -13.85
N ALA A 428 -36.25 -8.99 -13.42
CA ALA A 428 -35.72 -7.86 -14.17
C ALA A 428 -34.21 -7.76 -13.99
N VAL A 429 -33.54 -7.12 -14.96
CA VAL A 429 -32.15 -6.72 -14.86
C VAL A 429 -32.05 -5.24 -15.16
N TYR A 430 -31.30 -4.52 -14.33
CA TYR A 430 -31.03 -3.10 -14.48
C TYR A 430 -29.53 -2.87 -14.62
N ARG A 431 -29.18 -1.79 -15.32
CA ARG A 431 -27.83 -1.24 -15.41
C ARG A 431 -27.82 0.11 -14.68
N VAL A 432 -26.82 0.32 -13.84
CA VAL A 432 -26.53 1.59 -13.20
C VAL A 432 -25.15 2.04 -13.65
N HIS A 433 -25.10 3.16 -14.38
CA HIS A 433 -23.84 3.77 -14.79
C HIS A 433 -23.46 4.88 -13.81
N ARG A 434 -22.16 5.01 -13.52
CA ARG A 434 -21.65 6.10 -12.68
C ARG A 434 -20.32 6.61 -13.26
N PRO A 435 -20.21 7.91 -13.57
CA PRO A 435 -18.94 8.50 -13.98
C PRO A 435 -17.86 8.27 -12.93
N GLY A 436 -16.65 7.97 -13.39
CA GLY A 436 -15.51 7.68 -12.50
C GLY A 436 -15.50 6.27 -11.92
N ALA A 437 -16.24 5.31 -12.47
CA ALA A 437 -16.12 3.90 -12.12
C ALA A 437 -15.66 3.10 -13.35
N LEU A 438 -14.63 2.27 -13.17
CA LEU A 438 -14.13 1.36 -14.20
C LEU A 438 -13.69 0.04 -13.56
N VAL A 439 -14.24 -1.07 -14.03
CA VAL A 439 -13.93 -2.43 -13.57
C VAL A 439 -13.45 -3.24 -14.77
N VAL A 440 -12.21 -3.70 -14.70
CA VAL A 440 -11.54 -4.40 -15.82
C VAL A 440 -10.98 -5.74 -15.38
N PRO A 441 -11.07 -6.78 -16.23
CA PRO A 441 -10.46 -8.08 -15.95
C PRO A 441 -8.94 -7.99 -16.08
N THR A 442 -8.21 -8.47 -15.08
CA THR A 442 -6.75 -8.61 -15.17
C THR A 442 -6.34 -9.97 -15.69
N ARG A 443 -5.15 -10.04 -16.29
CA ARG A 443 -4.57 -11.29 -16.77
C ARG A 443 -3.55 -11.79 -15.77
N TRP A 444 -3.54 -13.09 -15.49
CA TRP A 444 -2.52 -13.66 -14.64
C TRP A 444 -1.16 -13.61 -15.33
N LYS A 445 -0.14 -13.24 -14.54
CA LYS A 445 1.26 -13.21 -14.92
C LYS A 445 2.05 -13.70 -13.72
N ASP A 446 3.02 -14.57 -13.96
CA ASP A 446 3.95 -14.99 -12.92
C ASP A 446 4.94 -13.85 -12.60
N GLY A 447 5.14 -13.60 -11.31
CA GLY A 447 6.02 -12.55 -10.80
C GLY A 447 5.41 -11.14 -10.84
N PRO A 448 6.25 -10.08 -10.80
CA PRO A 448 5.77 -8.72 -10.69
C PRO A 448 4.91 -8.28 -11.90
N THR A 449 3.72 -7.77 -11.61
CA THR A 449 2.76 -7.20 -12.58
C THR A 449 2.75 -5.68 -12.43
N ASP A 450 2.93 -4.97 -13.55
CA ASP A 450 2.82 -3.52 -13.58
C ASP A 450 1.38 -3.09 -13.86
N PHE A 451 0.84 -2.18 -13.05
CA PHE A 451 -0.45 -1.54 -13.28
C PHE A 451 -0.29 -0.03 -13.38
N GLU A 452 -1.06 0.55 -14.29
CA GLU A 452 -1.11 1.97 -14.50
C GLU A 452 -2.54 2.47 -14.59
N PHE A 453 -2.83 3.54 -13.88
CA PHE A 453 -4.14 4.17 -13.77
C PHE A 453 -4.04 5.59 -14.28
N ARG A 454 -4.79 5.93 -15.33
CA ARG A 454 -4.74 7.24 -15.97
C ARG A 454 -6.09 7.91 -15.99
N ILE A 455 -6.09 9.22 -15.82
CA ILE A 455 -7.19 10.11 -16.18
C ILE A 455 -6.60 11.25 -17.00
N GLU A 456 -6.82 11.20 -18.30
CA GLU A 456 -6.25 12.13 -19.27
C GLU A 456 -7.23 12.28 -20.45
N GLY A 457 -7.29 13.47 -21.06
CA GLY A 457 -8.10 13.70 -22.26
C GLY A 457 -9.60 13.36 -22.11
N GLY A 458 -10.16 13.52 -20.91
CA GLY A 458 -11.56 13.17 -20.61
C GLY A 458 -11.83 11.67 -20.52
N LYS A 459 -10.80 10.85 -20.30
CA LYS A 459 -10.91 9.39 -20.21
C LYS A 459 -10.23 8.86 -18.96
N MET A 460 -10.76 7.77 -18.43
CA MET A 460 -10.19 6.98 -17.36
C MET A 460 -9.76 5.63 -17.92
N THR A 461 -8.48 5.27 -17.77
CA THR A 461 -7.88 4.09 -18.39
C THR A 461 -7.09 3.29 -17.37
N VAL A 462 -7.19 1.97 -17.43
CA VAL A 462 -6.36 1.03 -16.68
C VAL A 462 -5.50 0.24 -17.66
N LEU A 463 -4.20 0.19 -17.39
CA LEU A 463 -3.25 -0.63 -18.13
C LEU A 463 -2.62 -1.67 -17.20
N GLN A 464 -2.25 -2.81 -17.78
CA GLN A 464 -1.44 -3.84 -17.15
C GLN A 464 -0.27 -4.16 -18.08
N ASP A 465 0.96 -4.07 -17.57
CA ASP A 465 2.20 -4.32 -18.33
C ASP A 465 2.24 -3.57 -19.67
N GLY A 466 1.79 -2.30 -19.66
CA GLY A 466 1.70 -1.45 -20.85
C GLY A 466 0.53 -1.74 -21.80
N GLN A 467 -0.29 -2.77 -21.55
CA GLN A 467 -1.49 -3.08 -22.33
C GLN A 467 -2.74 -2.47 -21.71
N VAL A 468 -3.54 -1.77 -22.50
CA VAL A 468 -4.84 -1.24 -22.04
C VAL A 468 -5.79 -2.40 -21.74
N LEU A 469 -6.25 -2.48 -20.48
CA LEU A 469 -7.28 -3.42 -20.05
C LEU A 469 -8.68 -2.87 -20.30
N GLY A 470 -8.87 -1.56 -20.11
CA GLY A 470 -10.13 -0.90 -20.40
C GLY A 470 -10.06 0.60 -20.24
N THR A 471 -11.03 1.28 -20.86
CA THR A 471 -11.17 2.73 -20.87
C THR A 471 -12.65 3.10 -20.75
N THR A 472 -12.96 4.14 -20.00
CA THR A 472 -14.28 4.77 -19.95
C THR A 472 -14.16 6.29 -20.01
N ASP A 473 -15.27 6.97 -20.28
CA ASP A 473 -15.31 8.43 -20.27
C ASP A 473 -15.25 8.94 -18.82
N ALA A 474 -14.48 10.02 -18.62
CA ALA A 474 -14.25 10.63 -17.31
C ALA A 474 -14.35 12.15 -17.40
N PRO A 475 -15.34 12.77 -16.74
CA PRO A 475 -15.43 14.23 -16.66
C PRO A 475 -14.12 14.85 -16.16
N ALA A 476 -13.69 15.97 -16.77
CA ALA A 476 -12.41 16.62 -16.46
C ALA A 476 -12.27 17.00 -14.97
N GLU A 477 -13.38 17.33 -14.32
CA GLU A 477 -13.47 17.60 -12.88
C GLU A 477 -12.96 16.44 -11.99
N LEU A 478 -13.02 15.18 -12.47
CA LEU A 478 -12.53 14.02 -11.74
C LEU A 478 -11.00 14.08 -11.62
N ALA A 479 -10.28 14.38 -12.70
CA ALA A 479 -8.82 14.52 -12.67
C ALA A 479 -8.41 15.72 -11.79
N THR A 480 -9.13 16.84 -11.90
CA THR A 480 -8.89 18.03 -11.04
C THR A 480 -9.09 17.71 -9.56
N SER A 481 -10.11 16.90 -9.21
CA SER A 481 -10.38 16.51 -7.82
C SER A 481 -9.26 15.69 -7.16
N LEU A 482 -8.39 15.11 -7.99
CA LEU A 482 -7.27 14.29 -7.54
C LEU A 482 -5.95 15.05 -7.49
N ALA A 483 -5.91 16.36 -7.79
CA ALA A 483 -4.66 17.12 -7.84
C ALA A 483 -3.91 17.16 -6.49
N ASP A 484 -4.63 17.18 -5.37
CA ASP A 484 -4.05 17.28 -4.02
C ASP A 484 -4.23 16.00 -3.18
N ALA A 485 -4.77 14.92 -3.78
CA ALA A 485 -5.06 13.69 -3.06
C ALA A 485 -3.77 12.97 -2.59
N LYS A 486 -3.76 12.45 -1.37
CA LYS A 486 -2.68 11.61 -0.84
C LYS A 486 -2.97 10.13 -1.08
N LEU A 487 -2.00 9.40 -1.62
CA LEU A 487 -2.12 7.96 -1.87
C LEU A 487 -1.71 7.15 -0.64
N THR A 488 -2.55 6.20 -0.26
CA THR A 488 -2.26 5.12 0.69
C THR A 488 -2.15 3.83 -0.10
N TRP A 489 -1.03 3.13 0.02
CA TRP A 489 -0.71 1.96 -0.78
C TRP A 489 -0.99 0.66 -0.03
N GLY A 490 -1.59 -0.31 -0.71
CA GLY A 490 -1.82 -1.66 -0.19
C GLY A 490 -2.89 -1.79 0.89
N GLN A 491 -3.63 -0.71 1.19
CA GLN A 491 -4.70 -0.65 2.19
C GLN A 491 -5.87 0.17 1.62
N GLY A 492 -7.10 -0.18 1.98
CA GLY A 492 -8.29 0.53 1.51
C GLY A 492 -9.58 -0.26 1.66
N ILE A 493 -10.67 0.22 1.07
CA ILE A 493 -12.01 -0.38 1.14
C ILE A 493 -12.10 -1.83 0.65
N TYR A 494 -11.20 -2.28 -0.24
CA TYR A 494 -11.18 -3.68 -0.72
C TYR A 494 -10.44 -4.63 0.25
N GLY A 495 -9.93 -4.09 1.37
CA GLY A 495 -9.11 -4.79 2.34
C GLY A 495 -7.61 -4.75 2.03
N PRO A 496 -6.78 -5.34 2.91
CA PRO A 496 -5.32 -5.29 2.77
C PRO A 496 -4.84 -6.08 1.55
N LEU A 497 -3.80 -5.56 0.89
CA LEU A 497 -3.18 -6.20 -0.25
C LEU A 497 -2.60 -7.58 0.11
N ARG A 498 -2.96 -8.60 -0.68
CA ARG A 498 -2.33 -9.93 -0.68
C ARG A 498 -1.29 -10.02 -1.78
N GLY A 499 -0.15 -9.39 -1.53
CA GLY A 499 0.99 -9.33 -2.45
C GLY A 499 2.06 -8.38 -1.92
N LYS A 500 3.17 -8.28 -2.64
CA LYS A 500 4.27 -7.36 -2.32
C LYS A 500 4.33 -6.24 -3.35
N ILE A 501 4.24 -5.00 -2.89
CA ILE A 501 4.52 -3.83 -3.74
C ILE A 501 6.03 -3.77 -3.98
N ILE A 502 6.44 -3.84 -5.24
CA ILE A 502 7.83 -3.83 -5.68
C ILE A 502 8.29 -2.40 -5.98
N ALA A 503 7.45 -1.66 -6.72
CA ALA A 503 7.68 -0.28 -7.08
C ALA A 503 6.34 0.45 -7.14
N LYS A 504 6.36 1.76 -6.96
CA LYS A 504 5.19 2.62 -7.06
C LYS A 504 5.63 4.03 -7.42
N THR A 505 4.77 4.75 -8.10
CA THR A 505 5.01 6.14 -8.45
C THR A 505 3.74 6.93 -8.17
N ASP A 506 3.84 7.80 -7.18
CA ASP A 506 2.82 8.78 -6.84
C ASP A 506 2.89 9.89 -7.89
N ARG A 507 2.07 9.79 -8.94
CA ARG A 507 2.05 10.75 -10.06
C ARG A 507 3.38 10.77 -10.82
N GLU A 508 3.41 10.26 -12.05
CA GLU A 508 4.48 10.73 -12.94
C GLU A 508 4.34 12.26 -12.96
N PRO A 509 5.37 13.03 -12.56
CA PRO A 509 5.31 14.45 -12.81
C PRO A 509 5.10 14.57 -14.30
N SER A 510 4.00 15.24 -14.70
CA SER A 510 3.89 15.77 -16.05
C SER A 510 5.27 16.36 -16.33
N THR A 511 5.91 15.95 -17.42
CA THR A 511 7.27 16.39 -17.78
C THR A 511 7.34 17.88 -18.13
N ALA A 512 6.40 18.67 -17.61
CA ALA A 512 6.24 20.11 -17.68
C ALA A 512 6.66 20.83 -16.38
N SER A 513 7.70 20.38 -15.67
CA SER A 513 8.73 21.30 -15.15
C SER A 513 9.90 20.49 -14.59
N GLY A 514 11.11 20.70 -15.11
CA GLY A 514 12.33 20.07 -14.61
C GLY A 514 12.78 20.56 -13.22
N ARG A 515 11.89 20.55 -12.21
CA ARG A 515 12.27 20.87 -10.83
C ARG A 515 12.76 19.61 -10.13
N LYS A 516 14.06 19.60 -9.84
CA LYS A 516 14.76 18.61 -9.02
C LYS A 516 14.20 18.66 -7.59
N GLU A 517 13.81 17.53 -7.03
CA GLU A 517 13.35 17.44 -5.64
C GLU A 517 14.50 17.86 -4.69
N VAL A 518 14.22 18.77 -3.76
CA VAL A 518 15.22 19.34 -2.83
C VAL A 518 15.40 18.42 -1.62
N PHE A 519 16.64 18.08 -1.27
CA PHE A 519 16.92 17.30 -0.07
C PHE A 519 16.66 18.15 1.18
N ALA A 520 15.73 17.76 2.05
CA ALA A 520 15.40 18.50 3.26
C ALA A 520 15.34 17.52 4.46
N GLY A 521 16.49 17.29 5.08
CA GLY A 521 16.61 16.29 6.15
C GLY A 521 17.06 16.84 7.49
N ALA A 522 17.01 16.00 8.52
CA ALA A 522 17.70 16.29 9.78
C ALA A 522 18.30 15.04 10.42
N TYR A 523 19.45 15.25 11.07
CA TYR A 523 20.13 14.25 11.88
C TYR A 523 19.30 13.91 13.12
N ILE A 524 19.11 12.62 13.37
CA ILE A 524 18.36 12.10 14.52
C ILE A 524 19.33 11.47 15.51
N ASP A 525 19.58 12.20 16.60
CA ASP A 525 20.16 11.65 17.83
C ASP A 525 19.03 11.02 18.66
N MET A 526 18.86 9.70 18.52
CA MET A 526 17.70 8.96 19.04
C MET A 526 17.43 9.19 20.53
N HIS A 527 18.47 9.31 21.36
CA HIS A 527 18.33 9.55 22.79
C HIS A 527 17.73 10.91 23.19
N HIS A 528 17.62 11.86 22.27
CA HIS A 528 16.90 13.12 22.50
C HIS A 528 15.41 13.03 22.16
N CYS A 529 14.96 11.93 21.57
CA CYS A 529 13.59 11.76 21.08
C CYS A 529 12.71 10.90 22.00
N PHE A 530 13.29 10.31 23.04
CA PHE A 530 12.57 9.51 24.04
C PHE A 530 13.40 9.35 25.31
N ASP A 531 12.74 9.09 26.43
CA ASP A 531 13.41 8.73 27.68
C ASP A 531 14.01 7.31 27.58
N ARG A 532 15.32 7.21 27.75
CA ARG A 532 16.05 5.93 27.66
C ARG A 532 15.75 4.97 28.81
N GLN A 533 15.31 5.49 29.95
CA GLN A 533 14.95 4.70 31.13
C GLN A 533 13.44 4.45 31.22
N GLY A 534 12.66 5.06 30.33
CA GLY A 534 11.22 4.91 30.24
C GLY A 534 10.78 3.61 29.59
N ASP A 535 9.46 3.36 29.63
CA ASP A 535 8.85 2.22 28.96
C ASP A 535 8.95 2.31 27.43
N GLN A 536 9.19 1.19 26.75
CA GLN A 536 9.31 1.11 25.29
C GLN A 536 8.05 1.61 24.59
N LYS A 537 6.85 1.42 25.18
CA LYS A 537 5.61 1.93 24.58
C LYS A 537 5.61 3.46 24.51
N ALA A 538 6.01 4.13 25.59
CA ALA A 538 6.11 5.59 25.62
C ALA A 538 7.18 6.10 24.65
N ALA A 539 8.30 5.39 24.55
CA ALA A 539 9.35 5.73 23.59
C ALA A 539 8.87 5.65 22.14
N ARG A 540 8.12 4.59 21.77
CA ARG A 540 7.52 4.44 20.44
C ARG A 540 6.55 5.59 20.11
N GLN A 541 5.67 5.95 21.04
CA GLN A 541 4.74 7.08 20.87
C GLN A 541 5.48 8.42 20.70
N SER A 542 6.54 8.63 21.47
CA SER A 542 7.39 9.83 21.35
C SER A 542 8.07 9.91 19.99
N ILE A 543 8.60 8.79 19.48
CA ILE A 543 9.21 8.70 18.15
C ILE A 543 8.21 9.08 17.07
N GLU A 544 7.00 8.52 17.11
CA GLU A 544 5.94 8.84 16.15
C GLU A 544 5.58 10.34 16.18
N ALA A 545 5.42 10.92 17.38
CA ALA A 545 5.12 12.34 17.53
C ALA A 545 6.23 13.23 16.94
N HIS A 546 7.49 12.89 17.18
CA HIS A 546 8.62 13.59 16.57
C HIS A 546 8.61 13.50 15.05
N LEU A 547 8.36 12.32 14.48
CA LEU A 547 8.36 12.13 13.02
C LEU A 547 7.17 12.81 12.33
N ARG A 548 6.00 12.86 12.97
CA ARG A 548 4.86 13.64 12.47
C ARG A 548 5.17 15.14 12.44
N ARG A 549 5.77 15.66 13.52
CA ARG A 549 6.20 17.07 13.57
C ARG A 549 7.35 17.38 12.61
N PHE A 550 8.23 16.41 12.39
CA PHE A 550 9.30 16.47 11.39
C PHE A 550 8.72 16.62 9.99
N GLN A 551 7.75 15.78 9.63
CA GLN A 551 7.07 15.84 8.33
C GLN A 551 6.27 17.13 8.16
N SER A 552 5.54 17.59 9.20
CA SER A 552 4.72 18.80 9.10
C SER A 552 5.52 20.07 8.82
N LEU A 553 6.80 20.09 9.22
CA LEU A 553 7.73 21.18 8.93
C LEU A 553 8.18 21.21 7.45
N GLY A 554 7.87 20.17 6.67
CA GLY A 554 8.28 20.02 5.27
C GLY A 554 9.60 19.26 5.09
N LEU A 555 10.14 18.65 6.15
CA LEU A 555 11.32 17.78 6.03
C LEU A 555 10.92 16.43 5.42
N ASN A 556 11.73 15.92 4.50
CA ASN A 556 11.48 14.70 3.73
C ASN A 556 12.46 13.56 4.03
N THR A 557 13.58 13.80 4.73
CA THR A 557 14.63 12.79 4.91
C THR A 557 15.14 12.67 6.35
N ILE A 558 14.92 11.54 7.02
CA ILE A 558 15.54 11.30 8.33
C ILE A 558 16.98 10.79 8.19
N ILE A 559 17.87 11.31 9.04
CA ILE A 559 19.29 10.90 9.06
C ILE A 559 19.60 10.29 10.44
N PRO A 560 19.13 9.06 10.73
CA PRO A 560 19.33 8.45 12.03
C PRO A 560 20.77 7.99 12.24
N LYS A 561 21.31 8.26 13.43
CA LYS A 561 22.68 7.91 13.77
C LYS A 561 22.82 6.43 14.14
N CYS A 562 23.44 5.63 13.27
CA CYS A 562 23.66 4.19 13.50
C CYS A 562 24.75 3.91 14.52
N THR A 563 25.85 4.66 14.50
CA THR A 563 27.00 4.45 15.40
C THR A 563 27.41 5.74 16.09
N THR A 564 28.00 5.60 17.29
CA THR A 564 28.55 6.74 18.05
C THR A 564 30.03 6.93 17.73
N SER A 565 30.56 8.13 18.01
CA SER A 565 32.00 8.37 17.90
C SER A 565 32.83 7.63 18.96
N SER A 566 32.18 6.95 19.92
CA SER A 566 32.82 6.04 20.88
C SER A 566 32.80 4.58 20.42
N GLY A 567 32.39 4.31 19.17
CA GLY A 567 32.39 2.95 18.60
C GLY A 567 31.27 2.06 19.15
N ARG A 568 30.13 2.64 19.56
CA ARG A 568 28.93 1.90 19.98
C ARG A 568 27.88 1.89 18.89
N ALA A 569 27.08 0.83 18.81
CA ALA A 569 25.94 0.74 17.90
C ALA A 569 24.66 1.23 18.59
N ASN A 570 23.87 2.03 17.87
CA ASN A 570 22.49 2.38 18.26
C ASN A 570 21.47 1.36 17.73
N TYR A 571 21.93 0.14 17.48
CA TYR A 571 21.14 -0.97 17.00
C TYR A 571 21.79 -2.31 17.40
N PRO A 572 21.04 -3.43 17.45
CA PRO A 572 21.61 -4.76 17.66
C PRO A 572 22.49 -5.16 16.48
N SER A 573 23.80 -5.17 16.71
CA SER A 573 24.85 -5.51 15.74
C SER A 573 25.57 -6.80 16.14
N GLN A 574 25.93 -7.63 15.16
CA GLN A 574 26.80 -8.79 15.34
C GLN A 574 28.30 -8.42 15.28
N PHE A 575 28.64 -7.26 14.71
CA PHE A 575 30.03 -6.81 14.52
C PHE A 575 30.50 -5.81 15.58
N ILE A 576 29.58 -5.04 16.17
CA ILE A 576 29.86 -4.11 17.26
C ILE A 576 29.34 -4.71 18.56
N ALA A 577 30.22 -5.01 19.50
CA ALA A 577 29.85 -5.63 20.78
C ALA A 577 29.16 -4.65 21.75
N GLU A 578 29.51 -3.37 21.73
CA GLU A 578 28.94 -2.37 22.63
C GLU A 578 27.70 -1.71 22.01
N HIS A 579 26.50 -1.98 22.55
CA HIS A 579 25.24 -1.36 22.10
C HIS A 579 24.77 -0.25 23.05
N THR A 580 24.28 0.87 22.51
CA THR A 580 23.71 1.98 23.29
C THR A 580 22.39 1.61 23.95
N TYR A 581 21.61 0.76 23.29
CA TYR A 581 20.34 0.24 23.74
C TYR A 581 20.51 -1.27 23.93
N ALA A 582 19.90 -1.84 24.98
CA ALA A 582 20.03 -3.26 25.30
C ALA A 582 19.24 -4.12 24.29
N ASP A 583 18.18 -4.80 24.71
CA ASP A 583 17.42 -5.72 23.86
C ASP A 583 16.43 -5.02 22.90
N TRP A 584 16.55 -3.70 22.73
CA TRP A 584 15.65 -2.90 21.89
C TRP A 584 16.39 -2.26 20.72
N ASP A 585 15.77 -2.36 19.55
CA ASP A 585 16.21 -1.71 18.31
C ASP A 585 15.38 -0.45 18.01
N PRO A 586 15.74 0.72 18.60
CA PRO A 586 15.04 1.97 18.30
C PRO A 586 15.27 2.43 16.86
N LEU A 587 16.41 2.06 16.25
CA LEU A 587 16.70 2.39 14.86
C LEU A 587 15.68 1.74 13.92
N ALA A 588 15.41 0.44 14.08
CA ALA A 588 14.37 -0.25 13.33
C ALA A 588 13.00 0.43 13.48
N HIS A 589 12.68 0.89 14.68
CA HIS A 589 11.40 1.57 14.93
C HIS A 589 11.33 2.94 14.25
N PHE A 590 12.37 3.77 14.35
CA PHE A 590 12.47 5.04 13.63
C PHE A 590 12.30 4.85 12.13
N ILE A 591 12.99 3.87 11.55
CA ILE A 591 12.94 3.57 10.12
C ILE A 591 11.55 3.08 9.72
N GLY A 592 10.95 2.19 10.50
CA GLY A 592 9.59 1.70 10.26
C GLY A 592 8.55 2.82 10.27
N GLN A 593 8.61 3.72 11.25
CA GLN A 593 7.70 4.87 11.35
C GLN A 593 7.95 5.92 10.27
N ALA A 594 9.22 6.21 9.93
CA ALA A 594 9.56 7.12 8.85
C ALA A 594 9.00 6.65 7.51
N ARG A 595 9.09 5.35 7.21
CA ARG A 595 8.49 4.74 6.01
C ARG A 595 6.97 4.83 5.97
N GLN A 596 6.30 4.71 7.12
CA GLN A 596 4.84 4.91 7.20
C GLN A 596 4.43 6.36 6.90
N LEU A 597 5.34 7.30 7.13
CA LEU A 597 5.18 8.72 6.84
C LEU A 597 5.81 9.13 5.50
N ASP A 598 6.27 8.19 4.67
CA ASP A 598 6.91 8.47 3.38
C ASP A 598 8.15 9.38 3.48
N LEU A 599 8.89 9.24 4.59
CA LEU A 599 10.18 9.93 4.77
C LEU A 599 11.31 9.03 4.29
N ALA A 600 12.21 9.58 3.48
CA ALA A 600 13.43 8.90 3.06
C ALA A 600 14.35 8.64 4.28
N VAL A 601 15.09 7.53 4.23
CA VAL A 601 15.92 7.05 5.33
C VAL A 601 17.38 7.01 4.90
N TRP A 602 18.18 7.92 5.46
CA TRP A 602 19.62 8.07 5.17
C TRP A 602 20.46 7.94 6.44
N PRO A 603 20.65 6.73 6.99
CA PRO A 603 21.37 6.59 8.25
C PRO A 603 22.81 7.10 8.14
N THR A 604 23.29 7.71 9.21
CA THR A 604 24.68 8.17 9.31
C THR A 604 25.52 7.23 10.15
N VAL A 605 26.75 6.95 9.70
CA VAL A 605 27.68 6.03 10.36
C VAL A 605 28.99 6.77 10.63
N CYS A 606 29.43 6.79 11.90
CA CYS A 606 30.78 7.18 12.25
C CYS A 606 31.73 6.04 11.86
N MET A 607 32.51 6.23 10.80
CA MET A 607 33.33 5.19 10.19
C MET A 607 34.58 4.86 11.00
N MET A 608 35.54 5.79 11.08
CA MET A 608 36.86 5.48 11.62
C MET A 608 37.05 5.85 13.09
N VAL A 609 36.20 6.73 13.63
CA VAL A 609 36.36 7.22 15.01
C VAL A 609 35.79 6.23 16.03
N CYS A 610 36.61 5.88 17.02
CA CYS A 610 36.29 4.96 18.11
C CYS A 610 37.00 5.44 19.39
N GLY A 611 36.54 6.58 19.93
CA GLY A 611 37.04 7.13 21.21
C GLY A 611 37.90 8.40 21.10
N HIS A 612 38.12 8.90 19.88
CA HIS A 612 38.93 10.10 19.58
C HIS A 612 40.38 9.97 20.04
N ASP A 613 40.68 10.46 21.25
CA ASP A 613 42.04 10.54 21.79
C ASP A 613 42.51 9.20 22.39
N GLN A 614 41.60 8.33 22.81
CA GLN A 614 41.91 7.04 23.43
C GLN A 614 41.08 5.91 22.79
N PRO A 615 41.63 4.70 22.61
CA PRO A 615 40.90 3.56 22.04
C PRO A 615 39.61 3.23 22.80
N SER A 616 38.50 3.13 22.06
CA SER A 616 37.23 2.58 22.54
C SER A 616 36.62 1.63 21.51
N GLY A 617 35.49 0.99 21.86
CA GLY A 617 34.81 0.04 20.98
C GLY A 617 35.74 -1.07 20.50
N ILE A 618 35.74 -1.33 19.18
CA ILE A 618 36.53 -2.40 18.54
C ILE A 618 38.04 -2.26 18.77
N LEU A 619 38.56 -1.04 18.98
CA LEU A 619 39.98 -0.80 19.19
C LEU A 619 40.49 -1.26 20.56
N LYS A 620 39.60 -1.60 21.50
CA LYS A 620 40.00 -2.22 22.78
C LYS A 620 40.47 -3.66 22.58
N SER A 621 39.83 -4.41 21.69
CA SER A 621 40.21 -5.79 21.35
C SER A 621 41.18 -5.86 20.18
N HIS A 622 41.24 -4.83 19.34
CA HIS A 622 42.14 -4.73 18.19
C HIS A 622 42.98 -3.43 18.22
N PRO A 623 43.86 -3.25 19.23
CA PRO A 623 44.71 -2.06 19.31
C PRO A 623 45.70 -1.95 18.14
N GLU A 624 45.99 -3.04 17.43
CA GLU A 624 46.80 -3.07 16.21
C GLU A 624 46.10 -2.40 15.01
N TRP A 625 44.78 -2.25 15.03
CA TRP A 625 44.03 -1.53 13.99
C TRP A 625 44.03 -0.01 14.22
N ALA A 626 44.45 0.45 15.40
CA ALA A 626 44.43 1.86 15.75
C ALA A 626 45.58 2.62 15.09
N MET A 627 45.30 3.83 14.60
CA MET A 627 46.35 4.82 14.34
C MET A 627 47.12 5.13 15.63
N ARG A 628 48.28 5.78 15.48
CA ARG A 628 49.18 6.09 16.58
C ARG A 628 49.25 7.59 16.84
N SER A 629 49.43 7.97 18.10
CA SER A 629 49.79 9.35 18.48
C SER A 629 51.22 9.67 18.02
N PRO A 630 51.68 10.93 18.13
CA PRO A 630 53.08 11.27 17.89
C PRO A 630 54.07 10.56 18.83
N THR A 631 53.61 10.05 19.98
CA THR A 631 54.42 9.28 20.94
C THR A 631 54.35 7.78 20.69
N GLY A 632 53.62 7.32 19.65
CA GLY A 632 53.51 5.91 19.29
C GLY A 632 52.39 5.12 19.99
N GLU A 633 51.57 5.78 20.82
CA GLU A 633 50.47 5.12 21.55
C GLU A 633 49.23 4.96 20.65
N PRO A 634 48.43 3.89 20.77
CA PRO A 634 47.17 3.73 20.05
C PRO A 634 46.19 4.87 20.40
N ILE A 635 45.53 5.44 19.40
CA ILE A 635 44.45 6.43 19.58
C ILE A 635 43.08 5.87 19.17
N GLY A 636 42.00 6.57 19.52
CA GLY A 636 40.63 6.19 19.22
C GLY A 636 40.21 6.41 17.76
N TYR A 637 41.03 5.98 16.81
CA TYR A 637 40.78 6.04 15.37
C TYR A 637 41.31 4.79 14.66
N ILE A 638 40.45 4.15 13.88
CA ILE A 638 40.76 3.00 13.03
C ILE A 638 41.64 3.45 11.86
N SER A 639 42.67 2.68 11.57
CA SER A 639 43.53 2.89 10.41
C SER A 639 42.82 2.46 9.12
N PRO A 640 42.80 3.32 8.08
CA PRO A 640 42.20 2.97 6.80
C PRO A 640 43.11 2.10 5.95
N GLY A 641 44.35 1.78 6.37
CA GLY A 641 45.24 0.89 5.63
C GLY A 641 45.35 -0.53 6.17
N HIS A 642 44.80 -0.82 7.36
CA HIS A 642 44.87 -2.15 7.97
C HIS A 642 43.81 -3.10 7.36
N PRO A 643 44.18 -4.22 6.70
CA PRO A 643 43.24 -5.03 5.92
C PRO A 643 42.09 -5.63 6.74
N ALA A 644 42.38 -6.12 7.94
CA ALA A 644 41.36 -6.68 8.83
C ALA A 644 40.37 -5.60 9.32
N ALA A 645 40.84 -4.37 9.48
CA ALA A 645 40.02 -3.25 9.91
C ALA A 645 39.10 -2.79 8.77
N ARG A 646 39.62 -2.71 7.53
CA ARG A 646 38.79 -2.45 6.32
C ARG A 646 37.67 -3.47 6.19
N LYS A 647 38.01 -4.76 6.29
CA LYS A 647 37.03 -5.85 6.20
C LYS A 647 35.93 -5.73 7.27
N TRP A 648 36.30 -5.37 8.50
CA TRP A 648 35.33 -5.16 9.58
C TRP A 648 34.42 -3.94 9.31
N LEU A 649 34.97 -2.82 8.83
CA LEU A 649 34.20 -1.63 8.46
C LEU A 649 33.19 -1.93 7.35
N VAL A 650 33.61 -2.65 6.31
CA VAL A 650 32.74 -3.04 5.19
C VAL A 650 31.62 -3.98 5.69
N ALA A 651 31.96 -5.00 6.48
CA ALA A 651 30.97 -5.95 7.01
C ALA A 651 29.92 -5.27 7.92
N MET A 652 30.33 -4.29 8.74
CA MET A 652 29.41 -3.47 9.53
C MET A 652 28.44 -2.71 8.62
N LEU A 653 28.92 -2.10 7.53
CA LEU A 653 28.04 -1.40 6.60
C LEU A 653 27.11 -2.36 5.84
N GLU A 654 27.59 -3.54 5.43
CA GLU A 654 26.76 -4.58 4.81
C GLU A 654 25.65 -5.05 5.75
N GLU A 655 25.92 -5.18 7.04
CA GLU A 655 24.90 -5.47 8.06
C GLU A 655 23.83 -4.37 8.12
N ILE A 656 24.23 -3.10 8.20
CA ILE A 656 23.30 -1.97 8.25
C ILE A 656 22.43 -1.93 7.00
N VAL A 657 23.04 -2.04 5.82
CA VAL A 657 22.33 -1.99 4.53
C VAL A 657 21.41 -3.21 4.38
N GLY A 658 21.90 -4.40 4.70
CA GLY A 658 21.13 -5.65 4.63
C GLY A 658 19.92 -5.62 5.55
N LYS A 659 20.10 -5.20 6.81
CA LYS A 659 19.07 -5.21 7.85
C LYS A 659 18.02 -4.11 7.66
N TYR A 660 18.44 -2.90 7.29
CA TYR A 660 17.52 -1.75 7.26
C TYR A 660 17.11 -1.32 5.85
N GLN A 661 17.81 -1.74 4.80
CA GLN A 661 17.52 -1.38 3.40
C GLN A 661 17.32 0.13 3.19
N PRO A 662 18.24 1.00 3.63
CA PRO A 662 18.06 2.45 3.56
C PRO A 662 18.09 2.97 2.12
N ASP A 663 17.53 4.17 1.90
CA ASP A 663 17.51 4.84 0.58
C ASP A 663 18.90 5.38 0.23
N GLY A 664 19.60 5.88 1.25
CA GLY A 664 21.01 6.22 1.15
C GLY A 664 21.75 6.04 2.47
N LEU A 665 23.05 6.28 2.46
CA LEU A 665 23.92 6.15 3.63
C LEU A 665 24.86 7.35 3.69
N ILE A 666 24.94 8.04 4.82
CA ILE A 666 25.89 9.14 5.04
C ILE A 666 27.10 8.61 5.81
N LEU A 667 28.25 8.60 5.16
CA LEU A 667 29.53 8.26 5.77
C LEU A 667 30.06 9.50 6.51
N ASP A 668 30.11 9.44 7.83
CA ASP A 668 30.80 10.44 8.65
C ASP A 668 32.11 9.84 9.18
N TYR A 669 33.08 10.70 9.49
CA TYR A 669 34.39 10.29 9.97
C TYR A 669 35.14 9.29 9.06
N LEU A 670 34.81 9.22 7.77
CA LEU A 670 35.67 8.60 6.76
C LEU A 670 36.78 9.59 6.39
N ARG A 671 37.69 9.80 7.34
CA ARG A 671 38.80 10.76 7.30
C ARG A 671 39.79 10.45 8.42
N TYR A 672 41.03 10.91 8.27
CA TYR A 672 42.02 10.86 9.35
C TYR A 672 41.69 11.83 10.50
N HIS A 673 42.30 11.58 11.65
CA HIS A 673 42.20 12.45 12.81
C HIS A 673 42.82 13.83 12.52
N ASN A 674 42.17 14.91 12.97
CA ASN A 674 42.62 16.29 12.70
C ASN A 674 43.75 16.78 13.62
N ARG A 675 44.58 15.87 14.13
CA ARG A 675 45.77 16.14 14.94
C ARG A 675 46.96 15.37 14.35
N PRO A 676 48.20 15.74 14.69
CA PRO A 676 49.36 14.94 14.30
C PRO A 676 49.19 13.48 14.75
N ILE A 677 49.39 12.55 13.82
CA ILE A 677 49.30 11.10 14.03
C ILE A 677 50.48 10.42 13.35
N GLN A 678 50.72 9.17 13.73
CA GLN A 678 51.52 8.20 13.00
C GLN A 678 50.58 7.10 12.45
N LEU A 679 51.00 6.45 11.36
CA LEU A 679 50.30 5.30 10.80
C LEU A 679 50.35 4.11 11.79
N ASP A 680 49.43 3.15 11.64
CA ASP A 680 49.58 1.86 12.31
C ASP A 680 50.78 1.09 11.72
N ALA A 681 51.25 0.05 12.41
CA ALA A 681 52.45 -0.69 12.03
C ALA A 681 52.36 -1.32 10.62
N TYR A 682 51.19 -1.79 10.21
CA TYR A 682 51.00 -2.38 8.88
C TYR A 682 51.08 -1.31 7.79
N SER A 683 50.34 -0.20 7.94
CA SER A 683 50.36 0.89 6.96
C SER A 683 51.71 1.60 6.90
N ALA A 684 52.44 1.70 8.03
CA ALA A 684 53.81 2.20 8.05
C ALA A 684 54.74 1.29 7.22
N ALA A 685 54.65 -0.03 7.39
CA ALA A 685 55.45 -0.97 6.60
C ALA A 685 55.11 -0.94 5.10
N LEU A 686 53.84 -0.69 4.74
CA LEU A 686 53.46 -0.46 3.35
C LEU A 686 54.08 0.83 2.80
N PHE A 687 54.04 1.91 3.56
CA PHE A 687 54.62 3.18 3.15
C PHE A 687 56.15 3.09 2.97
N GLU A 688 56.85 2.40 3.87
CA GLU A 688 58.30 2.18 3.73
C GLU A 688 58.63 1.40 2.44
N LYS A 689 57.83 0.39 2.07
CA LYS A 689 57.99 -0.30 0.78
C LYS A 689 57.76 0.62 -0.42
N GLU A 690 56.83 1.57 -0.34
CA GLU A 690 56.66 2.57 -1.40
C GLU A 690 57.87 3.51 -1.51
N LEU A 691 58.50 3.86 -0.38
CA LEU A 691 59.72 4.67 -0.38
C LEU A 691 60.91 3.91 -1.01
N GLU A 692 61.04 2.61 -0.74
CA GLU A 692 62.07 1.75 -1.36
C GLU A 692 62.00 1.75 -2.90
N LEU A 693 60.80 1.89 -3.48
CA LEU A 693 60.61 1.92 -4.94
C LEU A 693 60.97 3.26 -5.59
N VAL A 694 60.96 4.36 -4.82
CA VAL A 694 61.16 5.72 -5.32
C VAL A 694 62.60 6.20 -5.10
N GLY A 695 63.30 5.67 -4.10
CA GLY A 695 64.67 6.05 -3.76
C GLY A 695 64.75 7.19 -2.74
N GLN A 696 65.88 7.90 -2.69
CA GLN A 696 66.09 8.98 -1.72
C GLN A 696 65.20 10.19 -2.02
N LEU A 697 64.43 10.62 -1.01
CA LEU A 697 63.59 11.81 -1.02
C LEU A 697 64.07 12.77 0.06
N ASP A 698 63.96 14.08 -0.18
CA ASP A 698 64.10 15.07 0.88
C ASP A 698 62.88 15.07 1.83
N GLU A 699 62.96 15.83 2.92
CA GLU A 699 61.89 15.86 3.94
C GLU A 699 60.54 16.34 3.39
N ASN A 700 60.55 17.32 2.46
CA ASN A 700 59.32 17.86 1.88
C ASN A 700 58.68 16.86 0.92
N GLN A 701 59.48 16.24 0.06
CA GLN A 701 59.05 15.20 -0.85
C GLN A 701 58.51 13.99 -0.09
N ARG A 702 59.16 13.59 1.02
CA ARG A 702 58.67 12.49 1.86
C ARG A 702 57.34 12.84 2.53
N ALA A 703 57.17 14.08 2.99
CA ALA A 703 55.92 14.55 3.59
C ALA A 703 54.77 14.58 2.57
N GLU A 704 55.01 15.08 1.36
CA GLU A 704 54.06 15.06 0.25
C GLU A 704 53.68 13.62 -0.13
N LYS A 705 54.67 12.72 -0.25
CA LYS A 705 54.43 11.30 -0.52
C LYS A 705 53.57 10.65 0.55
N LEU A 706 53.82 10.94 1.84
CA LEU A 706 53.02 10.44 2.96
C LEU A 706 51.59 10.97 2.90
N GLN A 707 51.40 12.24 2.53
CA GLN A 707 50.07 12.82 2.39
C GLN A 707 49.29 12.14 1.25
N ASN A 708 49.90 11.98 0.08
CA ASN A 708 49.30 11.28 -1.07
C ASN A 708 48.97 9.81 -0.73
N PHE A 709 49.86 9.13 0.01
CA PHE A 709 49.63 7.77 0.48
C PHE A 709 48.38 7.68 1.38
N ARG A 710 48.17 8.65 2.28
CA ARG A 710 46.99 8.69 3.16
C ARG A 710 45.70 8.91 2.37
N GLU A 711 45.71 9.81 1.40
CA GLU A 711 44.56 10.07 0.51
C GLU A 711 44.23 8.82 -0.33
N GLN A 712 45.26 8.12 -0.81
CA GLN A 712 45.11 6.85 -1.52
C GLN A 712 44.47 5.76 -0.64
N LEU A 713 44.93 5.57 0.60
CA LEU A 713 44.37 4.56 1.51
C LEU A 713 42.88 4.78 1.78
N LEU A 714 42.43 6.03 1.93
CA LEU A 714 41.00 6.33 2.08
C LEU A 714 40.22 6.13 0.78
N THR A 715 40.82 6.46 -0.36
CA THR A 715 40.21 6.25 -1.68
C THR A 715 40.00 4.77 -1.98
N GLU A 716 40.94 3.91 -1.62
CA GLU A 716 40.81 2.46 -1.73
C GLU A 716 39.71 1.93 -0.81
N LEU A 717 39.67 2.37 0.45
CA LEU A 717 38.60 2.00 1.38
C LEU A 717 37.22 2.43 0.85
N MET A 718 37.10 3.64 0.29
CA MET A 718 35.85 4.11 -0.33
C MET A 718 35.44 3.25 -1.53
N ALA A 719 36.41 2.80 -2.35
CA ALA A 719 36.15 1.89 -3.46
C ALA A 719 35.65 0.51 -3.00
N GLU A 720 36.24 -0.03 -1.93
CA GLU A 720 35.81 -1.28 -1.30
C GLU A 720 34.37 -1.16 -0.76
N ILE A 721 34.07 -0.07 -0.04
CA ILE A 721 32.72 0.25 0.46
C ILE A 721 31.72 0.33 -0.68
N HIS A 722 32.01 1.13 -1.71
CA HIS A 722 31.14 1.30 -2.87
C HIS A 722 30.81 -0.05 -3.52
N THR A 723 31.84 -0.85 -3.79
CA THR A 723 31.70 -2.15 -4.46
C THR A 723 30.89 -3.15 -3.63
N ALA A 724 31.16 -3.23 -2.32
CA ALA A 724 30.48 -4.16 -1.43
C ALA A 724 28.99 -3.79 -1.25
N LEU A 725 28.70 -2.53 -0.95
CA LEU A 725 27.33 -2.12 -0.65
C LEU A 725 26.41 -2.14 -1.86
N ARG A 726 26.93 -1.83 -3.07
CA ARG A 726 26.16 -1.94 -4.31
C ARG A 726 25.87 -3.40 -4.70
N LYS A 727 26.66 -4.38 -4.23
CA LYS A 727 26.29 -5.81 -4.36
C LYS A 727 25.12 -6.18 -3.45
N VAL A 728 25.06 -5.61 -2.24
CA VAL A 728 23.97 -5.87 -1.28
C VAL A 728 22.69 -5.16 -1.72
N LYS A 729 22.78 -3.89 -2.15
CA LYS A 729 21.65 -3.09 -2.63
C LYS A 729 22.08 -2.25 -3.85
N PRO A 730 21.77 -2.68 -5.08
CA PRO A 730 22.21 -2.02 -6.32
C PRO A 730 21.86 -0.54 -6.42
N ASP A 731 20.73 -0.12 -5.88
CA ASP A 731 20.25 1.28 -5.99
C ASP A 731 20.64 2.18 -4.80
N LEU A 732 21.37 1.66 -3.80
CA LEU A 732 21.73 2.41 -2.58
C LEU A 732 22.54 3.67 -2.88
N LYS A 733 22.09 4.84 -2.43
CA LYS A 733 22.87 6.08 -2.55
C LYS A 733 23.94 6.19 -1.47
N LEU A 734 25.15 6.58 -1.86
CA LEU A 734 26.25 6.83 -0.92
C LEU A 734 26.54 8.33 -0.82
N ALA A 735 26.57 8.85 0.39
CA ALA A 735 26.94 10.23 0.66
C ALA A 735 28.03 10.33 1.70
N ILE A 736 28.65 11.50 1.74
CA ILE A 736 29.66 11.81 2.75
C ILE A 736 29.38 13.13 3.44
N TYR A 737 29.65 13.18 4.74
CA TYR A 737 29.80 14.44 5.45
C TYR A 737 31.25 14.95 5.33
N SER A 738 31.41 16.16 4.81
CA SER A 738 32.73 16.79 4.64
C SER A 738 32.79 18.20 5.23
N TRP A 739 33.99 18.60 5.66
CA TRP A 739 34.23 19.96 6.16
C TRP A 739 34.23 21.01 5.07
N GLY A 740 34.34 20.65 3.79
CA GLY A 740 34.30 21.58 2.68
C GLY A 740 35.29 21.26 1.57
N PRO A 741 35.48 22.18 0.62
CA PRO A 741 36.43 22.01 -0.48
C PRO A 741 37.90 22.06 -0.06
N HIS A 742 38.22 22.69 1.07
CA HIS A 742 39.61 22.78 1.56
C HIS A 742 40.22 21.45 2.03
N VAL A 743 39.45 20.36 2.10
CA VAL A 743 39.96 19.05 2.56
C VAL A 743 40.28 18.07 1.43
N ILE A 744 40.02 18.44 0.18
CA ILE A 744 40.14 17.51 -0.97
C ILE A 744 41.59 17.20 -1.34
N GLU A 745 42.51 18.10 -1.03
CA GLU A 745 43.92 17.98 -1.38
C GLU A 745 44.78 18.54 -0.25
N ASN A 746 45.88 17.86 0.06
CA ASN A 746 46.92 18.31 0.98
C ASN A 746 46.40 18.77 2.36
N HIS A 747 45.32 18.15 2.82
CA HIS A 747 44.76 18.41 4.14
C HIS A 747 45.02 17.24 5.07
N ARG A 748 45.34 17.50 6.34
CA ARG A 748 45.71 16.43 7.30
C ARG A 748 44.63 15.38 7.57
N VAL A 749 43.38 15.63 7.17
CA VAL A 749 42.29 14.64 7.28
C VAL A 749 42.18 13.74 6.04
N ALA A 750 42.87 14.09 4.95
CA ALA A 750 43.03 13.34 3.70
C ALA A 750 41.70 12.87 3.08
N GLN A 751 40.67 13.71 3.13
CA GLN A 751 39.32 13.36 2.67
C GLN A 751 39.10 13.88 1.25
N ASP A 752 39.78 13.25 0.28
CA ASP A 752 39.67 13.56 -1.15
C ASP A 752 38.33 13.09 -1.73
N TRP A 753 37.26 13.77 -1.35
CA TRP A 753 35.95 13.48 -1.89
C TRP A 753 35.82 13.85 -3.37
N GLN A 754 36.68 14.72 -3.92
CA GLN A 754 36.64 15.06 -5.35
C GLN A 754 36.94 13.83 -6.19
N THR A 755 38.04 13.14 -5.91
CA THR A 755 38.36 11.86 -6.58
C THR A 755 37.24 10.84 -6.42
N TRP A 756 36.54 10.82 -5.28
CA TRP A 756 35.45 9.86 -5.04
C TRP A 756 34.20 10.19 -5.86
N VAL A 757 33.94 11.46 -6.14
CA VAL A 757 32.88 11.88 -7.09
C VAL A 757 33.29 11.55 -8.51
N ASP A 758 34.51 11.88 -8.92
CA ASP A 758 35.04 11.62 -10.27
C ASP A 758 34.91 10.12 -10.62
N ARG A 759 35.26 9.26 -9.66
CA ARG A 759 35.17 7.79 -9.79
C ARG A 759 33.75 7.24 -9.64
N GLY A 760 32.77 8.07 -9.29
CA GLY A 760 31.38 7.67 -9.11
C GLY A 760 31.10 6.85 -7.85
N TYR A 761 31.96 6.97 -6.83
CA TYR A 761 31.76 6.28 -5.55
C TYR A 761 30.69 6.93 -4.69
N LEU A 762 30.48 8.24 -4.87
CA LEU A 762 29.49 9.04 -4.14
C LEU A 762 28.35 9.49 -5.05
N ASP A 763 27.15 9.49 -4.50
CA ASP A 763 25.92 10.00 -5.09
C ASP A 763 25.49 11.36 -4.54
N MET A 764 26.05 11.82 -3.41
CA MET A 764 25.79 13.15 -2.81
C MET A 764 26.95 13.56 -1.89
N ILE A 765 27.20 14.87 -1.76
CA ILE A 765 28.08 15.41 -0.72
C ILE A 765 27.30 16.34 0.20
N ASN A 766 27.45 16.14 1.51
CA ASN A 766 26.88 17.01 2.54
C ASN A 766 27.99 17.85 3.20
N ILE A 767 28.05 19.14 2.86
CA ILE A 767 29.09 20.06 3.29
C ILE A 767 28.75 20.69 4.64
N SER A 768 29.70 20.77 5.56
CA SER A 768 29.49 21.46 6.83
C SER A 768 29.12 22.93 6.65
N GLY A 769 27.97 23.34 7.17
CA GLY A 769 27.53 24.74 7.28
C GLY A 769 27.76 25.33 8.67
N TYR A 770 28.71 24.81 9.44
CA TYR A 770 28.94 25.20 10.83
C TYR A 770 29.75 26.50 10.89
N LEU A 771 29.10 27.60 10.54
CA LEU A 771 29.66 28.95 10.56
C LEU A 771 28.73 29.82 11.41
N TYR A 772 29.29 30.49 12.42
CA TYR A 772 28.53 31.33 13.34
C TYR A 772 29.19 32.71 13.49
N PRO A 773 28.41 33.77 13.74
CA PRO A 773 28.94 35.12 13.88
C PRO A 773 30.09 35.23 14.89
N GLU A 774 30.01 34.50 16.01
CA GLU A 774 30.98 34.60 17.10
C GLU A 774 32.38 34.09 16.71
N GLN A 775 32.47 33.05 15.88
CA GLN A 775 33.77 32.52 15.42
C GLN A 775 34.19 33.04 14.05
N ASN A 776 33.23 33.40 13.20
CA ASN A 776 33.48 33.70 11.79
C ASN A 776 33.32 35.18 11.42
N GLY A 777 32.83 36.02 12.34
CA GLY A 777 32.55 37.43 12.06
C GLY A 777 31.21 37.66 11.35
N GLU A 778 30.90 38.92 11.07
CA GLU A 778 29.63 39.35 10.45
C GLU A 778 29.45 38.83 9.01
N ASP A 779 30.53 38.40 8.35
CA ASP A 779 30.55 37.89 6.97
C ASP A 779 30.37 36.36 6.88
N TYR A 780 30.06 35.67 7.98
CA TYR A 780 29.90 34.21 8.02
C TYR A 780 28.92 33.65 6.96
N LEU A 781 27.87 34.39 6.58
CA LEU A 781 26.94 34.00 5.52
C LEU A 781 27.57 34.06 4.13
N THR A 782 28.46 35.03 3.90
CA THR A 782 29.24 35.14 2.66
C THR A 782 30.23 34.00 2.57
N GLN A 783 30.93 33.69 3.67
CA GLN A 783 31.84 32.55 3.76
C GLN A 783 31.10 31.22 3.49
N LEU A 784 29.88 31.05 4.01
CA LEU A 784 29.03 29.89 3.71
C LEU A 784 28.71 29.80 2.22
N GLU A 785 28.25 30.91 1.63
CA GLU A 785 27.86 30.98 0.23
C GLU A 785 29.04 30.66 -0.70
N GLU A 786 30.22 31.24 -0.44
CA GLU A 786 31.46 30.95 -1.18
C GLU A 786 31.88 29.48 -1.06
N LYS A 787 31.83 28.93 0.15
CA LYS A 787 32.15 27.53 0.41
C LYS A 787 31.25 26.58 -0.37
N LEU A 788 29.94 26.83 -0.37
CA LEU A 788 28.96 26.01 -1.10
C LEU A 788 29.10 26.14 -2.62
N ARG A 789 29.33 27.36 -3.13
CA ARG A 789 29.62 27.59 -4.56
C ARG A 789 30.87 26.87 -5.02
N LEU A 790 31.95 26.93 -4.24
CA LEU A 790 33.18 26.25 -4.57
C LEU A 790 32.97 24.73 -4.60
N SER A 791 32.24 24.16 -3.63
CA SER A 791 31.87 22.75 -3.65
C SER A 791 31.05 22.36 -4.89
N LYS A 792 30.05 23.17 -5.28
CA LYS A 792 29.28 22.96 -6.53
C LYS A 792 30.18 23.03 -7.76
N SER A 793 31.12 23.98 -7.81
CA SER A 793 32.06 24.12 -8.92
C SER A 793 32.97 22.89 -9.07
N ILE A 794 33.46 22.35 -7.96
CA ILE A 794 34.29 21.13 -7.98
C ILE A 794 33.47 19.94 -8.48
N VAL A 795 32.26 19.74 -7.96
CA VAL A 795 31.37 18.66 -8.42
C VAL A 795 31.01 18.83 -9.89
N ALA A 796 30.75 20.06 -10.37
CA ALA A 796 30.49 20.30 -11.78
C ALA A 796 31.69 19.96 -12.69
N GLY A 797 32.92 20.08 -12.16
CA GLY A 797 34.15 19.68 -12.85
C GLY A 797 34.36 18.17 -12.96
N ALA A 798 33.70 17.37 -12.11
CA ALA A 798 33.89 15.93 -11.98
C ALA A 798 33.34 15.08 -13.15
N GLY A 799 32.75 15.70 -14.18
CA GLY A 799 32.07 15.00 -15.28
C GLY A 799 30.80 14.24 -14.85
N ARG A 800 30.36 14.38 -13.59
CA ARG A 800 29.13 13.81 -13.02
C ARG A 800 28.34 14.90 -12.32
N SER A 801 27.01 14.82 -12.37
CA SER A 801 26.14 15.72 -11.61
C SER A 801 25.56 14.99 -10.41
N ILE A 802 26.11 15.25 -9.22
CA ILE A 802 25.55 14.77 -7.95
C ILE A 802 25.04 15.96 -7.10
N PRO A 803 24.03 15.79 -6.25
CA PRO A 803 23.58 16.84 -5.33
C PRO A 803 24.68 17.25 -4.36
N VAL A 804 24.81 18.56 -4.15
CA VAL A 804 25.57 19.14 -3.04
C VAL A 804 24.55 19.66 -2.03
N THR A 805 24.55 19.09 -0.84
CA THR A 805 23.74 19.54 0.30
C THR A 805 24.64 20.16 1.35
N PHE A 806 24.04 20.80 2.36
CA PHE A 806 24.82 21.30 3.49
C PHE A 806 24.20 20.98 4.85
N ALA A 807 25.08 20.74 5.83
CA ALA A 807 24.71 20.47 7.20
C ALA A 807 24.55 21.78 7.97
N LEU A 808 23.32 22.20 8.25
CA LEU A 808 23.05 23.39 9.06
C LEU A 808 23.21 23.03 10.54
N GLY A 809 24.30 23.49 11.15
CA GLY A 809 24.60 23.23 12.56
C GLY A 809 23.76 24.11 13.47
N VAL A 810 22.59 23.62 13.89
CA VAL A 810 21.68 24.34 14.81
C VAL A 810 22.35 24.54 16.17
N ARG A 811 22.97 23.49 16.71
CA ARG A 811 23.85 23.55 17.89
C ARG A 811 24.95 22.50 17.73
N THR A 812 26.20 22.93 17.82
CA THR A 812 27.38 22.10 17.65
C THR A 812 28.44 22.44 18.71
N SER A 813 29.55 21.70 18.73
CA SER A 813 30.71 22.06 19.56
C SER A 813 31.38 23.36 19.16
N HIS A 814 31.05 23.92 17.99
CA HIS A 814 31.65 25.14 17.47
C HIS A 814 30.78 26.37 17.69
N GLY A 815 29.48 26.21 18.00
CA GLY A 815 28.54 27.32 18.15
C GLY A 815 27.09 26.88 18.02
N GLU A 816 26.17 27.83 18.10
CA GLU A 816 24.74 27.57 17.97
C GLU A 816 24.01 28.74 17.29
N VAL A 817 22.87 28.44 16.67
CA VAL A 817 21.97 29.47 16.16
C VAL A 817 21.19 30.10 17.31
N GLN A 818 21.03 31.41 17.25
CA GLN A 818 20.41 32.23 18.30
C GLN A 818 18.93 32.53 18.03
N SER A 819 18.44 32.31 16.80
CA SER A 819 17.03 32.55 16.44
C SER A 819 16.59 31.81 15.18
N ALA A 820 15.27 31.62 15.03
CA ALA A 820 14.68 31.12 13.78
C ALA A 820 14.95 32.05 12.58
N ALA A 821 15.08 33.36 12.80
CA ALA A 821 15.44 34.32 11.75
C ALA A 821 16.86 34.07 11.23
N GLN A 822 17.81 33.66 12.09
CA GLN A 822 19.15 33.27 11.69
C GLN A 822 19.12 32.02 10.79
N ILE A 823 18.30 31.02 11.12
CA ILE A 823 18.09 29.84 10.26
C ILE A 823 17.63 30.28 8.87
N GLY A 824 16.64 31.19 8.80
CA GLY A 824 16.15 31.72 7.53
C GLY A 824 17.24 32.43 6.71
N LYS A 825 18.13 33.21 7.35
CA LYS A 825 19.26 33.87 6.69
C LYS A 825 20.28 32.86 6.14
N ILE A 826 20.56 31.80 6.89
CA ILE A 826 21.45 30.71 6.46
C ILE A 826 20.87 29.99 5.24
N LEU A 827 19.59 29.62 5.27
CA LEU A 827 18.89 28.99 4.14
C LEU A 827 18.91 29.90 2.90
N GLN A 828 18.72 31.20 3.07
CA GLN A 828 18.78 32.17 1.98
C GLN A 828 20.19 32.27 1.37
N ALA A 829 21.24 32.28 2.19
CA ALA A 829 22.62 32.25 1.71
C ALA A 829 22.93 30.97 0.93
N ALA A 830 22.49 29.83 1.45
CA ALA A 830 22.64 28.54 0.78
C ALA A 830 21.86 28.49 -0.55
N ARG A 831 20.67 29.11 -0.61
CA ARG A 831 19.90 29.25 -1.85
C ARG A 831 20.62 30.08 -2.89
N ARG A 832 21.25 31.20 -2.50
CA ARG A 832 22.09 32.01 -3.41
C ARG A 832 23.31 31.25 -3.95
N ALA A 833 23.75 30.20 -3.26
CA ALA A 833 24.79 29.29 -3.73
C ALA A 833 24.26 28.15 -4.62
N ASP A 834 22.95 28.10 -4.90
CA ASP A 834 22.29 27.04 -5.68
C ASP A 834 22.55 25.62 -5.11
N VAL A 835 22.56 25.50 -3.78
CA VAL A 835 22.70 24.21 -3.12
C VAL A 835 21.46 23.33 -3.35
N ASP A 836 21.65 22.02 -3.44
CA ASP A 836 20.60 21.05 -3.78
C ASP A 836 19.77 20.60 -2.55
N GLY A 837 20.13 21.06 -1.34
CA GLY A 837 19.38 20.74 -0.14
C GLY A 837 20.07 21.08 1.18
N VAL A 838 19.38 20.81 2.28
CA VAL A 838 19.79 21.08 3.66
C VAL A 838 19.62 19.85 4.55
N ALA A 839 20.58 19.62 5.44
CA ALA A 839 20.53 18.64 6.51
C ALA A 839 20.69 19.32 7.87
N PHE A 840 19.63 19.45 8.66
CA PHE A 840 19.73 20.08 9.98
C PHE A 840 20.47 19.18 10.98
N PHE A 841 21.51 19.70 11.61
CA PHE A 841 22.23 19.05 12.70
C PHE A 841 21.91 19.78 14.01
N THR A 842 20.93 19.34 14.81
CA THR A 842 20.13 18.09 14.72
C THR A 842 18.65 18.35 14.98
N TRP A 843 17.76 17.38 14.72
CA TRP A 843 16.31 17.53 14.90
C TRP A 843 15.92 18.02 16.30
N SER A 844 16.53 17.46 17.35
CA SER A 844 16.27 17.88 18.73
C SER A 844 16.59 19.35 18.98
N TYR A 845 17.63 19.88 18.35
CA TYR A 845 18.01 21.29 18.50
C TYR A 845 17.22 22.22 17.58
N LEU A 846 16.65 21.70 16.49
CA LEU A 846 15.75 22.46 15.62
C LEU A 846 14.38 22.69 16.27
N GLN A 847 13.89 21.73 17.06
CA GLN A 847 12.55 21.76 17.65
C GLN A 847 12.15 23.08 18.36
N PRO A 848 13.01 23.71 19.18
CA PRO A 848 12.71 25.02 19.79
C PRO A 848 12.44 26.13 18.77
N TRP A 849 12.94 26.02 17.54
CA TRP A 849 12.83 27.02 16.49
C TRP A 849 11.72 26.73 15.47
N VAL A 850 11.08 25.56 15.54
CA VAL A 850 10.10 25.09 14.54
C VAL A 850 9.00 26.09 14.29
N GLU A 851 8.34 26.60 15.33
CA GLU A 851 7.24 27.57 15.18
C GLU A 851 7.70 28.85 14.47
N GLY A 852 8.91 29.32 14.79
CA GLY A 852 9.50 30.50 14.14
C GLY A 852 9.87 30.24 12.67
N VAL A 853 10.38 29.05 12.37
CA VAL A 853 10.70 28.63 11.00
C VAL A 853 9.43 28.50 10.17
N GLU A 854 8.39 27.85 10.69
CA GLU A 854 7.06 27.71 10.09
C GLU A 854 6.43 29.08 9.81
N LYS A 855 6.36 29.95 10.83
CA LYS A 855 5.78 31.30 10.70
C LYS A 855 6.53 32.15 9.68
N SER A 856 7.85 32.00 9.57
CA SER A 856 8.64 32.71 8.58
C SER A 856 8.46 32.16 7.16
N GLY A 857 8.05 30.89 7.01
CA GLY A 857 8.02 30.16 5.74
C GLY A 857 9.41 29.94 5.11
N SER A 858 10.50 30.18 5.84
CA SER A 858 11.86 30.19 5.27
C SER A 858 12.30 28.84 4.72
N LEU A 859 11.99 27.74 5.41
CA LEU A 859 12.30 26.39 4.93
C LEU A 859 11.44 26.02 3.71
N MET A 860 10.14 26.32 3.74
CA MET A 860 9.25 26.03 2.61
C MET A 860 9.65 26.80 1.35
N ARG A 861 10.04 28.08 1.48
CA ARG A 861 10.59 28.84 0.34
C ARG A 861 11.89 28.24 -0.18
N PHE A 862 12.79 27.83 0.71
CA PHE A 862 14.02 27.14 0.32
C PHE A 862 13.72 25.85 -0.47
N ILE A 863 12.77 25.03 -0.02
CA ILE A 863 12.33 23.79 -0.69
C ILE A 863 11.63 24.09 -2.03
N ALA A 864 10.78 25.11 -2.09
CA ALA A 864 10.09 25.53 -3.30
C ALA A 864 11.02 26.22 -4.33
N GLY A 865 12.22 26.60 -3.91
CA GLY A 865 13.20 27.30 -4.71
C GLY A 865 12.94 28.81 -4.86
N GLU A 866 12.16 29.41 -3.94
CA GLU A 866 11.73 30.81 -3.92
C GLU A 866 12.69 31.77 -3.19
#